data_AF-A0A096MY30-F1
#
_entry.id   AF-A0A096MY30-F1
#
_cell.length_a   1.000
_cell.length_b   1.000
_cell.length_c   1.000
_cell.angle_alpha   90.00
_cell.angle_beta   90.00
_cell.angle_gamma   90.00
#
_symmetry.space_group_name_H-M   'P 1'
#
loop_
_entity.id
_entity.type
_entity.pdbx_description
1 polymer ?
#
loop_
_entity_poly.entity_id
_entity_poly.type
_entity_poly.pdbx_seq_one_letter_code
_entity_poly.pdbx_strand_id
1 'polypeptide(L)'
;MSRRRAPCRRQQAAPRCGAPSGCFWSWYLSRATRGLLSSLHRVCLSPVHRTLPGVPLKTNGLCCCCLSVPSPDASVARVMWTLVGRGWGCARTLARWATGAALGPAPTFGAAPESWPTCRVYSSAEFKEKLDMSRFPVENIRNFSIVAHVDHGKSTLADRLLELTGTIDKTKNNKQVLDKLQVERERGITVKAQTASLFHNCEGKQYLLNLIDTPGHVDFSYEVSRSLSACQGVLLVVDANEGIQAQTVANFFLAFEAQLSVIPVINKIDLKNADPERVENQIEKVFDIPSDECIKISAKLGTNVESVLQAVIERIPPPKVHRKNPLRALVFDSTFDQYRGVIANVALFDGVVSKGDKIVSAHTQKTYEVNEVGVLNPNEQPTHKLYAGQVGYLIAGMKNVTEAQIGDTLYLHKQPVEPLPGFKSAKPMVFAGMYPIDQSEYNNLKSAIEKLTLNDSSVTVHRDSSLALGAGWRLGFLGLLHMEVFNQRLEQEYNASVILTTPTVPYKAVLSSSKLIKEYREKEITIINPAQFPDKSKVTEYLEPVVLGTIITPDEYTGKIMMLCEARRAVQKNMIFIDQNRVMLKYLFPLNEIVVDFYDSLKSLSSGYASFDYEDAGYQTAELVKMDILLNGNTVEELVTVVHKDKAHSIGKAICERLKDSLPRQLFEIAIQAAIGSKIIARETVKAYRKNVLAKCVNFSLTMATGSFCPYP
;
A
#
# COMPACT_ATOMS: atom_id res chain seq x y z
N MET A 1 45.74 -24.01 -2.96
CA MET A 1 46.50 -25.06 -3.67
C MET A 1 46.75 -26.22 -2.72
N SER A 2 46.73 -27.49 -3.19
CA SER A 2 47.32 -28.73 -2.61
C SER A 2 47.22 -29.00 -1.08
N ARG A 3 46.92 -30.21 -0.56
CA ARG A 3 47.12 -31.59 -1.03
C ARG A 3 45.90 -32.44 -0.60
N ARG A 4 45.26 -33.29 -1.42
CA ARG A 4 45.65 -34.59 -2.05
C ARG A 4 45.60 -35.82 -1.11
N ARG A 5 44.79 -36.81 -1.53
CA ARG A 5 44.75 -38.27 -1.25
C ARG A 5 43.83 -38.82 -0.13
N ALA A 6 42.89 -39.66 -0.56
CA ALA A 6 42.22 -40.77 0.14
C ALA A 6 43.07 -42.08 -0.07
N PRO A 7 42.64 -43.36 0.21
CA PRO A 7 41.28 -43.85 0.56
C PRO A 7 41.14 -45.08 1.52
N CYS A 8 39.88 -45.49 1.75
CA CYS A 8 39.37 -46.88 1.86
C CYS A 8 39.70 -47.77 3.09
N ARG A 9 38.66 -48.18 3.86
CA ARG A 9 38.14 -49.59 3.92
C ARG A 9 36.81 -49.75 4.71
N ARG A 10 36.25 -50.98 4.67
CA ARG A 10 34.88 -51.40 5.08
C ARG A 10 34.78 -51.93 6.53
N GLN A 11 33.59 -51.82 7.14
CA GLN A 11 32.85 -52.87 7.90
C GLN A 11 31.40 -52.36 8.14
N GLN A 12 30.31 -53.14 7.92
CA GLN A 12 29.61 -54.05 8.86
C GLN A 12 29.17 -53.39 10.19
N ALA A 13 27.95 -53.57 10.75
CA ALA A 13 26.65 -54.09 10.27
C ALA A 13 25.52 -53.62 11.24
N ALA A 14 24.24 -53.96 11.00
CA ALA A 14 23.09 -53.50 11.82
C ALA A 14 22.93 -54.24 13.18
N PRO A 15 22.09 -53.71 14.10
CA PRO A 15 20.86 -54.45 14.46
C PRO A 15 19.58 -53.58 14.54
N ARG A 16 18.48 -54.16 15.07
CA ARG A 16 17.09 -53.64 15.03
C ARG A 16 16.48 -53.38 16.43
N CYS A 17 15.40 -52.56 16.45
CA CYS A 17 14.22 -52.59 17.35
C CYS A 17 14.38 -52.35 18.87
N GLY A 18 13.48 -51.52 19.44
CA GLY A 18 13.23 -51.45 20.89
C GLY A 18 12.46 -50.19 21.34
N ALA A 19 11.23 -50.36 21.84
CA ALA A 19 10.35 -49.35 22.48
C ALA A 19 9.15 -50.09 23.15
N PRO A 20 8.25 -49.48 23.96
CA PRO A 20 8.30 -48.21 24.72
C PRO A 20 7.89 -48.34 26.23
N SER A 21 8.07 -47.29 27.05
CA SER A 21 7.38 -47.04 28.35
C SER A 21 7.83 -45.69 28.95
N GLY A 22 7.05 -44.88 29.71
CA GLY A 22 5.64 -44.93 30.16
C GLY A 22 5.10 -43.48 30.40
N CYS A 23 3.79 -43.22 30.51
CA CYS A 23 2.91 -43.33 31.72
C CYS A 23 3.21 -42.26 32.81
N PHE A 24 2.27 -41.56 33.47
CA PHE A 24 0.78 -41.49 33.55
C PHE A 24 0.37 -40.02 33.89
N TRP A 25 -0.87 -39.50 34.04
CA TRP A 25 -2.32 -39.87 33.97
C TRP A 25 -3.09 -38.53 33.67
N SER A 26 -4.35 -38.39 33.22
CA SER A 26 -5.55 -39.25 33.07
C SER A 26 -6.54 -39.34 34.27
N TRP A 27 -7.68 -38.64 34.18
CA TRP A 27 -9.08 -38.89 34.65
C TRP A 27 -9.89 -37.56 34.49
N TYR A 28 -11.21 -37.48 34.22
CA TYR A 28 -12.35 -38.39 34.43
C TYR A 28 -13.28 -38.47 33.17
N LEU A 29 -14.24 -39.41 33.12
CA LEU A 29 -15.18 -39.64 32.01
C LEU A 29 -16.58 -40.07 32.52
N SER A 30 -17.68 -39.55 31.93
CA SER A 30 -19.11 -39.94 32.12
C SER A 30 -20.01 -38.80 31.58
N ARG A 31 -21.18 -38.92 30.92
CA ARG A 31 -22.13 -39.98 30.48
C ARG A 31 -22.97 -39.36 29.34
N ALA A 32 -23.78 -40.05 28.52
CA ALA A 32 -23.78 -41.42 27.99
C ALA A 32 -24.92 -41.52 26.93
N THR A 33 -24.77 -42.35 25.90
CA THR A 33 -25.77 -42.53 24.83
C THR A 33 -26.51 -43.87 24.89
N ARG A 34 -27.84 -43.79 24.91
CA ARG A 34 -28.85 -44.83 24.59
C ARG A 34 -30.10 -44.06 24.13
N GLY A 35 -30.94 -44.51 23.20
CA GLY A 35 -30.98 -45.74 22.40
C GLY A 35 -32.40 -45.91 21.83
N LEU A 36 -32.62 -46.87 20.92
CA LEU A 36 -33.86 -47.10 20.14
C LEU A 36 -34.18 -45.98 19.11
N LEU A 37 -35.07 -46.16 18.12
CA LEU A 37 -35.33 -47.23 17.13
C LEU A 37 -36.66 -46.87 16.43
N SER A 38 -36.68 -46.95 15.09
CA SER A 38 -37.85 -47.21 14.24
C SER A 38 -39.19 -46.46 14.45
N SER A 39 -39.59 -45.67 13.44
CA SER A 39 -40.98 -45.70 12.92
C SER A 39 -41.04 -45.24 11.46
N LEU A 40 -41.49 -46.13 10.55
CA LEU A 40 -41.86 -45.76 9.18
C LEU A 40 -43.38 -45.54 9.08
N HIS A 41 -43.81 -44.49 8.38
CA HIS A 41 -45.00 -44.53 7.48
C HIS A 41 -44.88 -43.41 6.43
N ARG A 42 -44.89 -43.76 5.13
CA ARG A 42 -46.04 -43.72 4.20
C ARG A 42 -46.64 -42.31 4.02
N VAL A 43 -46.50 -41.65 2.86
CA VAL A 43 -46.95 -41.95 1.47
C VAL A 43 -48.41 -41.57 1.20
N CYS A 44 -48.59 -40.46 0.48
CA CYS A 44 -49.50 -40.18 -0.65
C CYS A 44 -49.16 -38.75 -1.16
N LEU A 45 -48.99 -38.39 -2.44
CA LEU A 45 -49.74 -38.66 -3.69
C LEU A 45 -51.16 -38.09 -3.73
N SER A 46 -51.35 -36.89 -4.28
CA SER A 46 -52.11 -36.67 -5.54
C SER A 46 -52.19 -35.17 -5.95
N PRO A 47 -52.49 -34.81 -7.23
CA PRO A 47 -52.35 -33.42 -7.73
C PRO A 47 -53.54 -32.91 -8.61
N VAL A 48 -53.37 -31.71 -9.22
CA VAL A 48 -54.05 -31.15 -10.43
C VAL A 48 -55.46 -30.53 -10.31
N HIS A 49 -55.56 -29.20 -10.58
CA HIS A 49 -56.36 -28.53 -11.64
C HIS A 49 -56.08 -26.99 -11.63
N ARG A 50 -55.89 -26.26 -12.76
CA ARG A 50 -56.86 -25.69 -13.74
C ARG A 50 -57.88 -24.70 -13.09
N THR A 51 -58.20 -23.50 -13.62
CA THR A 51 -58.00 -22.92 -14.98
C THR A 51 -58.05 -21.36 -15.05
N LEU A 52 -57.55 -20.82 -16.18
CA LEU A 52 -57.78 -19.53 -16.91
C LEU A 52 -59.16 -18.82 -16.78
N PRO A 53 -59.40 -17.59 -17.35
CA PRO A 53 -58.52 -16.48 -17.80
C PRO A 53 -58.97 -15.05 -17.30
N GLY A 54 -58.33 -13.96 -17.75
CA GLY A 54 -58.65 -12.56 -17.35
C GLY A 54 -59.37 -11.69 -18.41
N VAL A 55 -59.53 -10.38 -18.12
CA VAL A 55 -59.94 -9.29 -19.05
C VAL A 55 -59.50 -7.91 -18.48
N PRO A 56 -59.19 -6.87 -19.30
CA PRO A 56 -58.65 -5.58 -18.84
C PRO A 56 -59.67 -4.41 -18.89
N LEU A 57 -59.36 -3.26 -18.26
CA LEU A 57 -59.84 -1.94 -18.72
C LEU A 57 -59.05 -0.73 -18.17
N LYS A 58 -59.03 0.30 -19.02
CA LYS A 58 -58.32 1.59 -19.03
C LYS A 58 -58.60 2.55 -17.86
N THR A 59 -57.63 3.43 -17.58
CA THR A 59 -57.85 4.91 -17.55
C THR A 59 -56.62 5.67 -18.05
N ASN A 60 -56.85 6.87 -18.59
CA ASN A 60 -55.84 7.79 -19.13
C ASN A 60 -55.05 8.49 -18.00
N GLY A 61 -53.86 9.08 -18.17
CA GLY A 61 -53.00 9.16 -19.36
C GLY A 61 -52.36 10.55 -19.54
N LEU A 62 -51.10 10.60 -20.00
CA LEU A 62 -50.45 11.71 -20.71
C LEU A 62 -49.09 11.22 -21.26
N CYS A 63 -48.60 11.81 -22.35
CA CYS A 63 -47.48 11.28 -23.14
C CYS A 63 -46.70 12.41 -23.86
N CYS A 64 -45.61 12.03 -24.53
CA CYS A 64 -44.62 12.84 -25.27
C CYS A 64 -43.59 13.55 -24.36
N CYS A 65 -42.27 13.61 -24.66
CA CYS A 65 -41.51 13.68 -25.92
C CYS A 65 -41.65 15.05 -26.63
N CYS A 66 -40.64 15.65 -27.29
CA CYS A 66 -39.18 15.44 -27.37
C CYS A 66 -38.56 16.66 -28.09
N LEU A 67 -37.22 16.77 -28.13
CA LEU A 67 -36.42 17.57 -29.09
C LEU A 67 -36.60 19.11 -29.13
N SER A 68 -35.49 19.85 -28.94
CA SER A 68 -34.95 20.76 -29.97
C SER A 68 -33.56 21.33 -29.58
N VAL A 69 -32.76 21.65 -30.61
CA VAL A 69 -31.41 22.23 -30.59
C VAL A 69 -31.46 23.38 -31.63
N PRO A 70 -30.99 24.62 -31.35
CA PRO A 70 -29.58 24.97 -31.62
C PRO A 70 -28.94 26.09 -30.74
N SER A 71 -27.64 26.35 -30.99
CA SER A 71 -26.82 27.47 -30.49
C SER A 71 -26.99 28.76 -31.35
N PRO A 72 -26.36 29.90 -30.96
CA PRO A 72 -25.03 30.22 -31.50
C PRO A 72 -24.06 30.98 -30.53
N ASP A 73 -22.94 31.47 -31.07
CA ASP A 73 -21.69 31.90 -30.40
C ASP A 73 -21.57 33.38 -29.93
N ALA A 74 -20.34 33.71 -29.44
CA ALA A 74 -19.62 35.00 -29.44
C ALA A 74 -19.66 35.89 -28.16
N SER A 75 -18.67 36.78 -27.88
CA SER A 75 -17.19 36.66 -27.71
C SER A 75 -16.53 38.06 -27.45
N VAL A 76 -15.22 38.11 -27.12
CA VAL A 76 -14.29 39.30 -27.21
C VAL A 76 -14.19 40.33 -26.04
N ALA A 77 -13.28 40.03 -25.09
CA ALA A 77 -12.05 40.79 -24.71
C ALA A 77 -12.01 42.23 -24.09
N ARG A 78 -10.79 42.55 -23.56
CA ARG A 78 -10.17 43.87 -23.18
C ARG A 78 -10.52 44.50 -21.80
N VAL A 79 -9.67 45.35 -21.16
CA VAL A 79 -8.18 45.47 -21.00
C VAL A 79 -7.85 46.58 -19.96
N MET A 80 -6.58 46.71 -19.49
CA MET A 80 -6.03 47.76 -18.57
C MET A 80 -6.46 47.64 -17.08
N TRP A 81 -5.57 47.75 -16.06
CA TRP A 81 -4.75 48.91 -15.55
C TRP A 81 -5.64 50.05 -15.02
N THR A 82 -5.43 50.64 -13.83
CA THR A 82 -4.20 51.14 -13.17
C THR A 82 -4.08 50.74 -11.67
N LEU A 83 -2.90 50.61 -11.03
CA LEU A 83 -1.96 51.63 -10.47
C LEU A 83 -2.60 52.64 -9.48
N VAL A 84 -1.97 53.10 -8.37
CA VAL A 84 -0.81 52.64 -7.56
C VAL A 84 -0.72 53.47 -6.24
N GLY A 85 -0.08 52.97 -5.17
CA GLY A 85 0.29 53.74 -3.95
C GLY A 85 0.38 52.82 -2.72
N ARG A 86 1.45 52.77 -1.91
CA ARG A 86 2.09 53.83 -1.09
C ARG A 86 1.09 54.53 -0.14
N GLY A 87 1.24 54.54 1.18
CA GLY A 87 2.27 53.92 2.05
C GLY A 87 2.51 54.78 3.31
N TRP A 88 3.05 54.16 4.37
CA TRP A 88 3.25 54.74 5.73
C TRP A 88 1.92 54.99 6.50
N GLY A 89 1.87 54.95 7.84
CA GLY A 89 2.86 54.45 8.79
C GLY A 89 2.76 55.11 10.19
N CYS A 90 2.86 54.30 11.26
CA CYS A 90 2.97 54.73 12.67
C CYS A 90 1.79 55.54 13.27
N ALA A 91 1.70 55.81 14.58
CA ALA A 91 2.01 55.00 15.78
C ALA A 91 1.48 55.71 17.06
N ARG A 92 1.45 54.99 18.20
CA ARG A 92 1.43 55.49 19.61
C ARG A 92 0.21 56.28 20.14
N THR A 93 -0.53 55.62 21.02
CA THR A 93 -0.87 56.04 22.42
C THR A 93 -0.75 57.51 22.85
N LEU A 94 -1.79 58.05 23.52
CA LEU A 94 -1.68 58.54 24.92
C LEU A 94 -3.03 58.91 25.61
N ALA A 95 -3.26 58.29 26.79
CA ALA A 95 -3.83 58.82 28.06
C ALA A 95 -5.26 59.45 28.21
N ARG A 96 -5.91 59.04 29.34
CA ARG A 96 -7.03 59.66 30.10
C ARG A 96 -8.42 59.63 29.40
N TRP A 97 -9.57 59.80 30.07
CA TRP A 97 -9.94 60.21 31.45
C TRP A 97 -10.40 58.98 32.30
N ALA A 98 -10.63 58.92 33.63
CA ALA A 98 -11.17 59.81 34.69
C ALA A 98 -12.69 60.12 34.52
N THR A 99 -13.61 59.95 35.49
CA THR A 99 -13.61 59.44 36.90
C THR A 99 -14.80 58.44 37.08
N GLY A 100 -15.32 57.99 38.24
CA GLY A 100 -15.07 58.19 39.68
C GLY A 100 -16.20 57.63 40.59
N ALA A 101 -15.97 57.62 41.93
CA ALA A 101 -16.93 57.34 43.03
C ALA A 101 -17.55 55.92 43.16
N ALA A 102 -18.08 55.46 44.32
CA ALA A 102 -17.65 55.63 45.73
C ALA A 102 -18.39 54.64 46.68
N LEU A 103 -17.66 54.04 47.64
CA LEU A 103 -18.06 53.59 49.01
C LEU A 103 -19.46 52.96 49.30
N GLY A 104 -19.47 51.71 49.80
CA GLY A 104 -20.62 51.09 50.52
C GLY A 104 -20.38 49.60 50.86
N PRO A 105 -20.63 49.12 52.10
CA PRO A 105 -20.22 47.77 52.55
C PRO A 105 -21.30 46.67 52.43
N ALA A 106 -20.85 45.42 52.59
CA ALA A 106 -21.68 44.20 52.46
C ALA A 106 -22.27 43.69 53.80
N PRO A 107 -23.31 42.83 53.75
CA PRO A 107 -23.66 41.90 54.82
C PRO A 107 -23.09 40.48 54.59
N THR A 108 -22.94 39.71 55.66
CA THR A 108 -22.54 38.29 55.66
C THR A 108 -23.74 37.37 55.92
N PHE A 109 -23.67 36.10 55.46
CA PHE A 109 -24.03 34.86 56.19
C PHE A 109 -24.17 33.67 55.21
N GLY A 110 -23.83 32.45 55.66
CA GLY A 110 -24.22 31.18 55.01
C GLY A 110 -23.09 30.27 54.51
N ALA A 111 -22.94 29.12 55.18
CA ALA A 111 -22.37 27.87 54.62
C ALA A 111 -23.50 26.82 54.64
N ALA A 112 -23.49 25.67 53.96
CA ALA A 112 -22.50 24.91 53.19
C ALA A 112 -23.29 24.11 52.09
N PRO A 113 -22.88 22.97 51.50
CA PRO A 113 -21.57 22.30 51.44
C PRO A 113 -21.11 21.88 50.01
N GLU A 114 -19.90 21.29 49.95
CA GLU A 114 -19.38 20.28 49.00
C GLU A 114 -19.95 20.21 47.56
N SER A 115 -19.18 20.75 46.60
CA SER A 115 -19.29 20.40 45.18
C SER A 115 -18.26 19.33 44.78
N TRP A 116 -18.60 18.52 43.78
CA TRP A 116 -17.76 17.42 43.29
C TRP A 116 -16.47 17.96 42.62
N PRO A 117 -15.35 17.21 42.64
CA PRO A 117 -14.10 17.64 42.01
C PRO A 117 -14.23 17.69 40.48
N THR A 118 -14.54 18.88 39.95
CA THR A 118 -14.66 19.14 38.51
C THR A 118 -13.34 18.89 37.78
N CYS A 119 -13.40 18.22 36.63
CA CYS A 119 -12.24 18.08 35.74
C CYS A 119 -11.66 19.46 35.39
N ARG A 120 -10.41 19.71 35.78
CA ARG A 120 -9.67 20.90 35.34
C ARG A 120 -9.31 20.75 33.86
N VAL A 121 -10.09 21.41 33.01
CA VAL A 121 -9.64 21.76 31.66
C VAL A 121 -8.46 22.74 31.82
N TYR A 122 -7.27 22.33 31.40
CA TYR A 122 -6.10 23.21 31.39
C TYR A 122 -6.29 24.30 30.35
N SER A 123 -6.13 25.57 30.75
CA SER A 123 -6.23 26.70 29.84
C SER A 123 -4.97 26.81 28.97
N SER A 124 -5.15 27.19 27.71
CA SER A 124 -4.13 27.19 26.66
C SER A 124 -3.08 28.33 26.78
N ALA A 125 -2.65 28.65 28.00
CA ALA A 125 -1.75 29.77 28.32
C ALA A 125 -0.36 29.34 28.84
N GLU A 126 -0.18 28.11 29.31
CA GLU A 126 1.06 27.63 29.95
C GLU A 126 2.10 27.04 28.96
N PHE A 127 2.16 27.56 27.73
CA PHE A 127 3.03 27.04 26.67
C PHE A 127 4.48 27.56 26.74
N LYS A 128 5.31 27.00 27.65
CA LYS A 128 6.76 26.77 27.42
C LYS A 128 7.57 25.96 28.45
N GLU A 129 6.97 25.24 29.39
CA GLU A 129 7.71 24.11 29.99
C GLU A 129 8.06 23.10 28.89
N LYS A 130 9.32 22.68 28.79
CA LYS A 130 9.73 21.65 27.84
C LYS A 130 9.28 20.29 28.36
N LEU A 131 8.65 19.51 27.50
CA LEU A 131 8.19 18.16 27.81
C LEU A 131 9.34 17.29 28.32
N ASP A 132 9.24 16.87 29.59
CA ASP A 132 10.26 16.07 30.27
C ASP A 132 9.96 14.57 30.13
N MET A 133 10.62 13.95 29.15
CA MET A 133 10.51 12.53 28.85
C MET A 133 11.03 11.61 29.96
N SER A 134 11.69 12.12 31.01
CA SER A 134 12.14 11.30 32.14
C SER A 134 10.98 10.78 33.00
N ARG A 135 9.86 11.53 33.04
CA ARG A 135 8.68 11.28 33.88
C ARG A 135 7.95 9.97 33.55
N PHE A 136 8.14 9.43 32.35
CA PHE A 136 7.55 8.16 31.90
C PHE A 136 8.52 7.01 32.16
N PRO A 137 8.32 6.14 33.17
CA PRO A 137 9.12 4.92 33.35
C PRO A 137 8.81 3.91 32.24
N VAL A 138 9.72 2.95 32.02
CA VAL A 138 9.59 1.92 30.97
C VAL A 138 8.27 1.13 31.09
N GLU A 139 7.85 0.83 32.33
CA GLU A 139 6.60 0.15 32.67
C GLU A 139 5.34 0.87 32.20
N ASN A 140 5.40 2.20 32.01
CA ASN A 140 4.29 3.05 31.57
C ASN A 140 4.34 3.38 30.06
N ILE A 141 5.25 2.76 29.29
CA ILE A 141 5.32 2.93 27.84
C ILE A 141 4.57 1.78 27.15
N ARG A 142 3.80 2.09 26.11
CA ARG A 142 3.23 1.12 25.16
C ARG A 142 3.54 1.58 23.74
N ASN A 143 4.24 0.76 22.97
CA ASN A 143 4.45 1.03 21.55
C ASN A 143 3.57 0.07 20.75
N PHE A 144 2.64 0.61 19.97
CA PHE A 144 1.64 -0.18 19.27
C PHE A 144 1.33 0.39 17.89
N SER A 145 0.86 -0.47 16.99
CA SER A 145 0.41 -0.08 15.65
C SER A 145 -1.05 -0.46 15.42
N ILE A 146 -1.64 0.11 14.38
CA ILE A 146 -2.98 -0.30 13.90
C ILE A 146 -2.80 -0.91 12.51
N VAL A 147 -3.29 -2.14 12.33
CA VAL A 147 -3.32 -2.83 11.04
C VAL A 147 -4.76 -3.22 10.71
N ALA A 148 -5.12 -3.13 9.43
CA ALA A 148 -6.48 -3.34 8.96
C ALA A 148 -6.47 -3.71 7.46
N HIS A 149 -7.63 -4.13 6.94
CA HIS A 149 -7.88 -4.01 5.50
C HIS A 149 -8.10 -2.52 5.14
N VAL A 150 -8.03 -2.18 3.85
CA VAL A 150 -8.56 -0.92 3.34
C VAL A 150 -10.03 -0.74 3.80
N ASP A 151 -10.44 0.51 4.02
CA ASP A 151 -11.79 0.91 4.48
C ASP A 151 -12.29 0.35 5.83
N HIS A 152 -11.59 -0.55 6.53
CA HIS A 152 -11.97 -1.02 7.88
C HIS A 152 -11.97 0.07 8.98
N GLY A 153 -11.61 1.32 8.65
CA GLY A 153 -11.73 2.49 9.54
C GLY A 153 -10.51 2.76 10.44
N LYS A 154 -9.34 2.26 10.03
CA LYS A 154 -8.03 2.45 10.69
C LYS A 154 -7.72 3.92 11.05
N SER A 155 -7.65 4.82 10.06
CA SER A 155 -7.32 6.23 10.30
C SER A 155 -8.36 6.93 11.18
N THR A 156 -9.65 6.55 11.05
CA THR A 156 -10.73 7.04 11.93
C THR A 156 -10.57 6.58 13.37
N LEU A 157 -10.06 5.36 13.61
CA LEU A 157 -9.71 4.91 14.97
C LEU A 157 -8.53 5.70 15.52
N ALA A 158 -7.48 5.93 14.71
CA ALA A 158 -6.35 6.76 15.10
C ALA A 158 -6.78 8.19 15.50
N ASP A 159 -7.63 8.85 14.69
CA ASP A 159 -8.22 10.16 15.02
C ASP A 159 -8.95 10.14 16.38
N ARG A 160 -9.76 9.11 16.68
CA ARG A 160 -10.47 9.01 17.97
C ARG A 160 -9.53 8.79 19.15
N LEU A 161 -8.46 8.02 18.99
CA LEU A 161 -7.46 7.86 20.04
C LEU A 161 -6.79 9.21 20.35
N LEU A 162 -6.43 9.99 19.32
CA LEU A 162 -5.87 11.33 19.43
C LEU A 162 -6.83 12.35 20.10
N GLU A 163 -8.13 12.30 19.79
CA GLU A 163 -9.17 13.11 20.45
C GLU A 163 -9.40 12.73 21.92
N LEU A 164 -9.29 11.43 22.26
CA LEU A 164 -9.52 10.93 23.62
C LEU A 164 -8.33 11.20 24.55
N THR A 165 -7.10 11.19 24.04
CA THR A 165 -5.90 11.60 24.81
C THR A 165 -5.70 13.12 24.87
N GLY A 166 -6.59 13.91 24.27
CA GLY A 166 -6.46 15.37 24.23
C GLY A 166 -5.28 15.87 23.38
N THR A 167 -4.74 15.02 22.51
CA THR A 167 -3.68 15.37 21.55
C THR A 167 -4.21 16.25 20.42
N ILE A 168 -5.52 16.21 20.14
CA ILE A 168 -6.20 17.02 19.13
C ILE A 168 -7.52 17.57 19.68
N ASP A 169 -7.82 18.85 19.40
CA ASP A 169 -9.10 19.47 19.71
C ASP A 169 -10.27 18.82 18.97
N LYS A 170 -11.37 18.55 19.69
CA LYS A 170 -12.63 17.95 19.20
C LYS A 170 -13.42 18.91 18.30
N THR A 171 -12.85 19.24 17.14
CA THR A 171 -13.39 20.19 16.15
C THR A 171 -13.79 19.47 14.86
N LYS A 172 -14.95 19.84 14.30
CA LYS A 172 -15.60 19.14 13.17
C LYS A 172 -14.78 19.08 11.85
N ASN A 173 -13.72 19.87 11.74
CA ASN A 173 -12.87 19.96 10.55
C ASN A 173 -11.66 18.99 10.61
N ASN A 174 -11.33 18.46 11.78
CA ASN A 174 -10.18 17.58 11.99
C ASN A 174 -10.58 16.11 11.76
N LYS A 175 -10.64 15.71 10.49
CA LYS A 175 -10.71 14.29 10.10
C LYS A 175 -9.39 13.90 9.43
N GLN A 176 -8.94 12.67 9.69
CA GLN A 176 -7.75 12.07 9.09
C GLN A 176 -6.52 12.97 9.27
N VAL A 177 -6.21 13.29 10.52
CA VAL A 177 -5.16 14.27 10.85
C VAL A 177 -3.76 13.68 10.66
N LEU A 178 -3.63 12.34 10.72
CA LEU A 178 -2.39 11.64 10.37
C LEU A 178 -2.15 11.58 8.86
N ASP A 179 -3.20 11.40 8.04
CA ASP A 179 -3.08 11.38 6.57
C ASP A 179 -2.68 12.81 6.11
N LYS A 180 -1.41 13.00 5.77
CA LYS A 180 -0.78 14.31 5.54
C LYS A 180 -0.67 14.66 4.06
N LEU A 181 -0.55 13.66 3.19
CA LEU A 181 -0.44 13.87 1.75
C LEU A 181 -1.82 14.11 1.13
N GLN A 182 -1.88 14.92 0.07
CA GLN A 182 -3.13 15.15 -0.66
C GLN A 182 -3.70 13.85 -1.25
N VAL A 183 -2.84 13.03 -1.85
CA VAL A 183 -3.19 11.70 -2.40
C VAL A 183 -3.81 10.76 -1.37
N GLU A 184 -3.43 10.84 -0.09
CA GLU A 184 -3.99 10.01 0.99
C GLU A 184 -5.44 10.39 1.26
N ARG A 185 -5.73 11.69 1.30
CA ARG A 185 -7.07 12.26 1.54
C ARG A 185 -8.01 12.09 0.34
N GLU A 186 -7.48 12.16 -0.88
CA GLU A 186 -8.25 11.98 -2.11
C GLU A 186 -8.61 10.52 -2.37
N ARG A 187 -7.69 9.57 -2.10
CA ARG A 187 -7.92 8.12 -2.30
C ARG A 187 -8.49 7.42 -1.06
N GLY A 188 -8.52 8.06 0.11
CA GLY A 188 -9.00 7.47 1.37
C GLY A 188 -8.05 6.43 1.98
N ILE A 189 -6.78 6.41 1.56
CA ILE A 189 -5.76 5.43 1.98
C ILE A 189 -4.61 6.14 2.70
N THR A 190 -4.09 5.55 3.75
CA THR A 190 -2.75 5.93 4.27
C THR A 190 -1.70 5.28 3.37
N VAL A 191 -0.74 6.08 2.90
CA VAL A 191 0.36 5.66 2.02
C VAL A 191 1.64 5.50 2.83
N LYS A 192 1.98 6.50 3.64
CA LYS A 192 3.19 6.48 4.49
C LYS A 192 2.83 6.31 5.95
N ALA A 193 3.52 5.41 6.65
CA ALA A 193 3.32 5.21 8.08
C ALA A 193 3.54 6.51 8.90
N GLN A 194 2.66 6.77 9.87
CA GLN A 194 2.71 7.98 10.70
C GLN A 194 2.80 7.62 12.18
N THR A 195 3.73 8.25 12.90
CA THR A 195 3.93 8.03 14.33
C THR A 195 3.33 9.19 15.14
N ALA A 196 2.60 8.85 16.20
CA ALA A 196 2.06 9.80 17.18
C ALA A 196 2.27 9.30 18.62
N SER A 197 2.91 10.11 19.46
CA SER A 197 3.07 9.91 20.90
C SER A 197 1.86 10.50 21.62
N LEU A 198 1.03 9.64 22.22
CA LEU A 198 -0.15 10.01 22.99
C LEU A 198 0.17 10.03 24.49
N PHE A 199 -0.31 11.06 25.20
CA PHE A 199 -0.22 11.15 26.65
C PHE A 199 -1.57 10.81 27.27
N HIS A 200 -1.63 9.74 28.05
CA HIS A 200 -2.87 9.28 28.67
C HIS A 200 -2.69 9.11 30.19
N ASN A 201 -3.73 9.42 30.97
CA ASN A 201 -3.70 9.28 32.43
C ASN A 201 -4.74 8.23 32.83
N CYS A 202 -4.27 7.08 33.31
CA CYS A 202 -5.11 5.96 33.73
C CYS A 202 -4.74 5.60 35.18
N GLU A 203 -5.74 5.43 36.06
CA GLU A 203 -5.56 5.16 37.50
C GLU A 203 -4.60 6.14 38.23
N GLY A 204 -4.48 7.37 37.75
CA GLY A 204 -3.54 8.37 38.28
C GLY A 204 -2.08 8.20 37.84
N LYS A 205 -1.78 7.22 36.99
CA LYS A 205 -0.48 7.03 36.33
C LYS A 205 -0.51 7.65 34.94
N GLN A 206 0.51 8.43 34.61
CA GLN A 206 0.73 8.89 33.24
C GLN A 206 1.41 7.80 32.40
N TYR A 207 0.78 7.45 31.29
CA TYR A 207 1.26 6.53 30.28
C TYR A 207 1.67 7.28 29.01
N LEU A 208 2.71 6.77 28.34
CA LEU A 208 3.14 7.19 27.01
C LEU A 208 2.77 6.08 26.02
N LEU A 209 1.78 6.34 25.17
CA LEU A 209 1.31 5.39 24.17
C LEU A 209 1.80 5.87 22.79
N ASN A 210 2.83 5.23 22.23
CA ASN A 210 3.31 5.55 20.89
C ASN A 210 2.52 4.71 19.87
N LEU A 211 1.63 5.39 19.16
CA LEU A 211 0.84 4.89 18.04
C LEU A 211 1.67 5.00 16.75
N ILE A 212 1.81 3.91 16.00
CA ILE A 212 2.28 3.92 14.61
C ILE A 212 1.12 3.49 13.71
N ASP A 213 0.55 4.44 12.99
CA ASP A 213 -0.51 4.17 12.02
C ASP A 213 0.11 3.67 10.70
N THR A 214 -0.31 2.50 10.22
CA THR A 214 0.35 1.79 9.11
C THR A 214 -0.48 1.83 7.82
N PRO A 215 0.11 1.73 6.62
CA PRO A 215 -0.66 1.65 5.38
C PRO A 215 -1.37 0.30 5.24
N GLY A 216 -2.61 0.29 4.75
CA GLY A 216 -3.43 -0.92 4.67
C GLY A 216 -3.22 -1.79 3.42
N HIS A 217 -2.45 -1.32 2.43
CA HIS A 217 -2.37 -1.96 1.10
C HIS A 217 -1.09 -2.79 0.91
N VAL A 218 -1.20 -3.86 0.09
CA VAL A 218 -0.19 -4.93 -0.08
C VAL A 218 1.15 -4.40 -0.61
N ASP A 219 1.10 -3.47 -1.57
CA ASP A 219 2.25 -2.74 -2.12
C ASP A 219 3.08 -2.02 -1.03
N PHE A 220 2.49 -1.72 0.12
CA PHE A 220 3.13 -1.04 1.25
C PHE A 220 3.41 -1.99 2.44
N SER A 221 3.32 -3.31 2.25
CA SER A 221 3.73 -4.33 3.23
C SER A 221 5.13 -4.10 3.83
N TYR A 222 6.05 -3.51 3.06
CA TYR A 222 7.37 -3.08 3.55
C TYR A 222 7.31 -1.93 4.57
N GLU A 223 6.36 -0.99 4.48
CA GLU A 223 6.08 0.02 5.52
C GLU A 223 5.48 -0.64 6.77
N VAL A 224 4.55 -1.59 6.60
CA VAL A 224 3.89 -2.30 7.71
C VAL A 224 4.91 -3.12 8.51
N SER A 225 5.73 -3.94 7.84
CA SER A 225 6.77 -4.75 8.49
C SER A 225 7.78 -3.90 9.28
N ARG A 226 8.21 -2.76 8.73
CA ARG A 226 9.06 -1.78 9.44
C ARG A 226 8.37 -1.21 10.68
N SER A 227 7.11 -0.79 10.54
CA SER A 227 6.32 -0.19 11.62
C SER A 227 6.08 -1.17 12.78
N LEU A 228 5.74 -2.43 12.45
CA LEU A 228 5.53 -3.51 13.42
C LEU A 228 6.79 -3.76 14.27
N SER A 229 8.00 -3.66 13.70
CA SER A 229 9.26 -3.92 14.43
C SER A 229 9.57 -2.93 15.56
N ALA A 230 8.97 -1.74 15.54
CA ALA A 230 9.09 -0.75 16.63
C ALA A 230 8.06 -0.97 17.75
N CYS A 231 7.06 -1.83 17.53
CA CYS A 231 5.94 -2.07 18.43
C CYS A 231 6.18 -3.26 19.38
N GLN A 232 5.33 -3.38 20.40
CA GLN A 232 5.20 -4.55 21.27
C GLN A 232 3.81 -5.23 21.16
N GLY A 233 2.87 -4.56 20.49
CA GLY A 233 1.55 -5.08 20.16
C GLY A 233 0.92 -4.37 18.98
N VAL A 234 -0.22 -4.86 18.53
CA VAL A 234 -0.95 -4.33 17.38
C VAL A 234 -2.46 -4.41 17.60
N LEU A 235 -3.19 -3.38 17.15
CA LEU A 235 -4.65 -3.42 17.03
C LEU A 235 -5.01 -3.97 15.65
N LEU A 236 -5.62 -5.16 15.61
CA LEU A 236 -6.10 -5.80 14.39
C LEU A 236 -7.56 -5.38 14.16
N VAL A 237 -7.77 -4.42 13.25
CA VAL A 237 -9.10 -3.82 13.02
C VAL A 237 -9.87 -4.56 11.93
N VAL A 238 -11.00 -5.14 12.32
CA VAL A 238 -11.92 -5.90 11.46
C VAL A 238 -13.27 -5.19 11.42
N ASP A 239 -13.87 -5.04 10.24
CA ASP A 239 -15.19 -4.44 10.09
C ASP A 239 -16.30 -5.46 10.47
N ALA A 240 -17.27 -5.06 11.30
CA ALA A 240 -18.39 -5.91 11.71
C ALA A 240 -19.31 -6.33 10.55
N ASN A 241 -19.38 -5.54 9.47
CA ASN A 241 -20.13 -5.87 8.25
C ASN A 241 -19.27 -6.75 7.32
N GLU A 242 -18.04 -6.32 7.01
CA GLU A 242 -17.19 -7.04 6.04
C GLU A 242 -16.45 -8.26 6.58
N GLY A 243 -16.17 -8.36 7.89
CA GLY A 243 -15.41 -9.47 8.49
C GLY A 243 -13.96 -9.58 8.00
N ILE A 244 -13.40 -10.79 8.07
CA ILE A 244 -12.01 -11.05 7.67
C ILE A 244 -11.85 -10.93 6.14
N GLN A 245 -10.84 -10.16 5.75
CA GLN A 245 -10.41 -9.91 4.37
C GLN A 245 -8.94 -10.34 4.17
N ALA A 246 -8.47 -10.49 2.94
CA ALA A 246 -7.15 -11.07 2.65
C ALA A 246 -5.98 -10.33 3.34
N GLN A 247 -6.00 -8.99 3.32
CA GLN A 247 -5.03 -8.13 4.03
C GLN A 247 -5.11 -8.26 5.56
N THR A 248 -6.28 -8.58 6.13
CA THR A 248 -6.41 -8.86 7.56
C THR A 248 -5.58 -10.10 7.94
N VAL A 249 -5.58 -11.12 7.07
CA VAL A 249 -4.84 -12.36 7.28
C VAL A 249 -3.33 -12.15 7.08
N ALA A 250 -2.91 -11.45 6.03
CA ALA A 250 -1.50 -11.13 5.80
C ALA A 250 -0.90 -10.29 6.95
N ASN A 251 -1.60 -9.22 7.36
CA ASN A 251 -1.15 -8.36 8.45
C ASN A 251 -1.13 -9.08 9.81
N PHE A 252 -2.05 -10.03 10.06
CA PHE A 252 -1.99 -10.89 11.25
C PHE A 252 -0.72 -11.76 11.25
N PHE A 253 -0.40 -12.44 10.14
CA PHE A 253 0.81 -13.26 10.08
C PHE A 253 2.10 -12.44 10.22
N LEU A 254 2.17 -11.23 9.64
CA LEU A 254 3.30 -10.31 9.87
C LEU A 254 3.48 -9.93 11.35
N ALA A 255 2.39 -9.70 12.08
CA ALA A 255 2.44 -9.40 13.51
C ALA A 255 2.79 -10.64 14.37
N PHE A 256 2.33 -11.82 13.96
CA PHE A 256 2.63 -13.10 14.62
C PHE A 256 4.10 -13.50 14.43
N GLU A 257 4.67 -13.36 13.22
CA GLU A 257 6.10 -13.55 12.97
C GLU A 257 6.96 -12.56 13.78
N ALA A 258 6.49 -11.33 13.97
CA ALA A 258 7.11 -10.32 14.82
C ALA A 258 6.89 -10.54 16.34
N GLN A 259 6.18 -11.60 16.75
CA GLN A 259 5.90 -11.96 18.14
C GLN A 259 5.20 -10.85 18.95
N LEU A 260 4.31 -10.10 18.30
CA LEU A 260 3.59 -8.98 18.89
C LEU A 260 2.29 -9.43 19.58
N SER A 261 1.90 -8.72 20.65
CA SER A 261 0.59 -8.91 21.27
C SER A 261 -0.53 -8.37 20.35
N VAL A 262 -1.36 -9.26 19.79
CA VAL A 262 -2.47 -8.89 18.91
C VAL A 262 -3.73 -8.63 19.73
N ILE A 263 -4.36 -7.46 19.57
CA ILE A 263 -5.68 -7.16 20.13
C ILE A 263 -6.69 -7.10 18.97
N PRO A 264 -7.67 -8.04 18.88
CA PRO A 264 -8.74 -7.95 17.89
C PRO A 264 -9.74 -6.84 18.23
N VAL A 265 -10.02 -5.96 17.27
CA VAL A 265 -10.92 -4.81 17.41
C VAL A 265 -11.96 -4.85 16.29
N ILE A 266 -13.23 -5.05 16.65
CA ILE A 266 -14.36 -5.15 15.72
C ILE A 266 -15.01 -3.76 15.60
N ASN A 267 -14.85 -3.11 14.45
CA ASN A 267 -15.25 -1.74 14.18
C ASN A 267 -16.56 -1.64 13.37
N LYS A 268 -17.09 -0.43 13.23
CA LYS A 268 -18.32 -0.08 12.48
C LYS A 268 -19.61 -0.76 12.99
N ILE A 269 -19.70 -1.06 14.29
CA ILE A 269 -20.95 -1.57 14.90
C ILE A 269 -22.16 -0.62 14.81
N ASP A 270 -21.97 0.61 14.30
CA ASP A 270 -23.05 1.56 13.97
C ASP A 270 -23.76 1.28 12.64
N LEU A 271 -23.28 0.33 11.83
CA LEU A 271 -23.93 -0.06 10.58
C LEU A 271 -25.12 -1.02 10.85
N LYS A 272 -26.25 -0.80 10.16
CA LYS A 272 -27.46 -1.64 10.28
C LYS A 272 -27.24 -3.12 9.91
N ASN A 273 -26.19 -3.41 9.15
CA ASN A 273 -25.81 -4.74 8.68
C ASN A 273 -24.55 -5.27 9.40
N ALA A 274 -24.12 -4.61 10.49
CA ALA A 274 -23.02 -5.09 11.31
C ALA A 274 -23.42 -6.40 12.03
N ASP A 275 -22.58 -7.41 11.90
CA ASP A 275 -22.75 -8.75 12.44
C ASP A 275 -21.49 -9.13 13.23
N PRO A 276 -21.29 -8.56 14.42
CA PRO A 276 -20.07 -8.74 15.19
C PRO A 276 -19.90 -10.19 15.67
N GLU A 277 -20.99 -10.90 15.96
CA GLU A 277 -20.97 -12.29 16.45
C GLU A 277 -20.42 -13.26 15.38
N ARG A 278 -20.78 -13.07 14.11
CA ARG A 278 -20.16 -13.81 13.01
C ARG A 278 -18.68 -13.47 12.87
N VAL A 279 -18.27 -12.22 13.08
CA VAL A 279 -16.87 -11.78 12.94
C VAL A 279 -16.00 -12.32 14.07
N GLU A 280 -16.50 -12.41 15.31
CA GLU A 280 -15.84 -13.13 16.42
C GLU A 280 -15.62 -14.60 16.04
N ASN A 281 -16.66 -15.26 15.55
CA ASN A 281 -16.60 -16.64 15.05
C ASN A 281 -15.64 -16.84 13.86
N GLN A 282 -15.33 -15.80 13.08
CA GLN A 282 -14.30 -15.83 12.04
C GLN A 282 -12.90 -15.68 12.63
N ILE A 283 -12.72 -14.75 13.58
CA ILE A 283 -11.44 -14.48 14.26
C ILE A 283 -10.97 -15.73 15.01
N GLU A 284 -11.86 -16.37 15.77
CA GLU A 284 -11.55 -17.59 16.51
C GLU A 284 -11.12 -18.74 15.57
N LYS A 285 -11.82 -18.93 14.43
CA LYS A 285 -11.51 -20.02 13.48
C LYS A 285 -10.26 -19.80 12.63
N VAL A 286 -9.89 -18.56 12.33
CA VAL A 286 -8.77 -18.25 11.43
C VAL A 286 -7.49 -17.90 12.19
N PHE A 287 -7.60 -17.34 13.38
CA PHE A 287 -6.47 -16.82 14.17
C PHE A 287 -6.27 -17.50 15.52
N ASP A 288 -7.18 -18.40 15.96
CA ASP A 288 -7.14 -19.10 17.26
C ASP A 288 -7.16 -18.14 18.47
N ILE A 289 -7.76 -16.95 18.28
CA ILE A 289 -7.94 -15.94 19.34
C ILE A 289 -9.35 -16.09 19.93
N PRO A 290 -9.53 -16.20 21.26
CA PRO A 290 -10.85 -16.35 21.88
C PRO A 290 -11.80 -15.20 21.55
N SER A 291 -13.08 -15.52 21.29
CA SER A 291 -14.12 -14.50 21.06
C SER A 291 -14.21 -13.45 22.20
N ASP A 292 -14.02 -13.87 23.46
CA ASP A 292 -14.03 -12.98 24.64
C ASP A 292 -12.96 -11.87 24.61
N GLU A 293 -11.91 -12.01 23.81
CA GLU A 293 -10.88 -10.98 23.65
C GLU A 293 -11.28 -9.85 22.68
N CYS A 294 -12.33 -10.03 21.87
CA CYS A 294 -12.72 -9.11 20.80
C CYS A 294 -13.39 -7.83 21.29
N ILE A 295 -12.79 -6.67 21.00
CA ILE A 295 -13.29 -5.36 21.44
C ILE A 295 -14.23 -4.76 20.39
N LYS A 296 -15.53 -4.71 20.67
CA LYS A 296 -16.57 -4.14 19.80
C LYS A 296 -16.63 -2.62 19.94
N ILE A 297 -16.42 -1.88 18.85
CA ILE A 297 -16.38 -0.39 18.82
C ILE A 297 -17.09 0.22 17.61
N SER A 298 -17.40 1.51 17.69
CA SER A 298 -17.56 2.36 16.51
C SER A 298 -16.59 3.55 16.59
N ALA A 299 -15.52 3.51 15.82
CA ALA A 299 -14.62 4.66 15.67
C ALA A 299 -15.35 5.89 15.10
N LYS A 300 -16.41 5.69 14.30
CA LYS A 300 -17.21 6.77 13.73
C LYS A 300 -18.02 7.52 14.79
N LEU A 301 -18.66 6.82 15.73
CA LEU A 301 -19.42 7.42 16.84
C LEU A 301 -18.59 7.71 18.10
N GLY A 302 -17.39 7.11 18.22
CA GLY A 302 -16.60 7.10 19.46
C GLY A 302 -17.02 6.02 20.46
N THR A 303 -18.05 5.22 20.14
CA THR A 303 -18.63 4.20 21.03
C THR A 303 -17.58 3.15 21.41
N ASN A 304 -17.38 2.99 22.72
CA ASN A 304 -16.50 2.01 23.37
C ASN A 304 -14.99 2.12 23.02
N VAL A 305 -14.54 3.20 22.36
CA VAL A 305 -13.11 3.37 21.99
C VAL A 305 -12.20 3.53 23.22
N GLU A 306 -12.74 4.01 24.35
CA GLU A 306 -12.00 4.11 25.62
C GLU A 306 -11.53 2.73 26.13
N SER A 307 -12.30 1.66 25.90
CA SER A 307 -11.89 0.28 26.26
C SER A 307 -10.68 -0.21 25.46
N VAL A 308 -10.44 0.34 24.25
CA VAL A 308 -9.26 0.04 23.44
C VAL A 308 -8.01 0.66 24.07
N LEU A 309 -8.09 1.89 24.59
CA LEU A 309 -6.99 2.51 25.34
C LEU A 309 -6.65 1.72 26.61
N GLN A 310 -7.68 1.25 27.33
CA GLN A 310 -7.50 0.39 28.50
C GLN A 310 -6.82 -0.95 28.12
N ALA A 311 -7.33 -1.64 27.10
CA ALA A 311 -6.75 -2.90 26.63
C ALA A 311 -5.30 -2.75 26.08
N VAL A 312 -4.96 -1.61 25.47
CA VAL A 312 -3.57 -1.27 25.08
C VAL A 312 -2.65 -1.16 26.32
N ILE A 313 -3.15 -0.63 27.44
CA ILE A 313 -2.38 -0.52 28.69
C ILE A 313 -2.25 -1.89 29.38
N GLU A 314 -3.31 -2.68 29.41
CA GLU A 314 -3.39 -3.97 30.11
C GLU A 314 -2.72 -5.12 29.35
N ARG A 315 -3.03 -5.29 28.06
CA ARG A 315 -2.68 -6.50 27.28
C ARG A 315 -1.35 -6.38 26.52
N ILE A 316 -0.95 -5.19 26.07
CA ILE A 316 0.33 -5.00 25.38
C ILE A 316 1.45 -4.91 26.43
N PRO A 317 2.52 -5.72 26.33
CA PRO A 317 3.62 -5.66 27.29
C PRO A 317 4.45 -4.37 27.13
N PRO A 318 5.05 -3.85 28.22
CA PRO A 318 6.01 -2.75 28.12
C PRO A 318 7.26 -3.17 27.31
N PRO A 319 7.97 -2.22 26.67
CA PRO A 319 9.23 -2.49 25.99
C PRO A 319 10.26 -3.16 26.92
N LYS A 320 10.88 -4.25 26.45
CA LYS A 320 11.92 -5.00 27.18
C LYS A 320 13.30 -4.34 27.00
N VAL A 321 13.52 -3.22 27.67
CA VAL A 321 14.60 -2.26 27.36
C VAL A 321 15.34 -1.75 28.60
N HIS A 322 16.60 -1.33 28.44
CA HIS A 322 17.44 -0.88 29.56
C HIS A 322 18.10 0.49 29.31
N ARG A 323 17.74 1.49 30.13
CA ARG A 323 18.28 2.87 30.06
C ARG A 323 19.76 3.01 30.45
N LYS A 324 20.37 1.96 31.02
CA LYS A 324 21.80 1.92 31.41
C LYS A 324 22.71 1.25 30.37
N ASN A 325 22.13 0.57 29.39
CA ASN A 325 22.87 -0.05 28.30
C ASN A 325 23.42 1.03 27.34
N PRO A 326 24.44 0.73 26.52
CA PRO A 326 24.87 1.63 25.46
C PRO A 326 23.73 1.90 24.46
N LEU A 327 23.71 3.10 23.87
CA LEU A 327 22.63 3.53 22.96
C LEU A 327 22.45 2.56 21.78
N ARG A 328 21.21 2.07 21.59
CA ARG A 328 20.77 1.37 20.37
C ARG A 328 19.43 1.95 19.96
N ALA A 329 19.43 2.80 18.94
CA ALA A 329 18.24 3.36 18.33
C ALA A 329 18.06 2.82 16.90
N LEU A 330 16.92 2.21 16.62
CA LEU A 330 16.56 1.70 15.29
C LEU A 330 15.92 2.82 14.47
N VAL A 331 16.46 3.11 13.28
CA VAL A 331 15.77 3.95 12.29
C VAL A 331 14.71 3.11 11.59
N PHE A 332 13.42 3.37 11.83
CA PHE A 332 12.32 2.61 11.21
C PHE A 332 11.62 3.38 10.08
N ASP A 333 11.77 4.70 10.06
CA ASP A 333 11.33 5.58 8.97
C ASP A 333 12.23 6.83 8.88
N SER A 334 12.18 7.55 7.75
CA SER A 334 12.85 8.83 7.55
C SER A 334 12.06 9.75 6.62
N THR A 335 12.17 11.06 6.86
CA THR A 335 11.65 12.12 5.96
C THR A 335 12.75 13.12 5.63
N PHE A 336 12.66 13.76 4.45
CA PHE A 336 13.64 14.74 4.00
C PHE A 336 13.11 16.18 4.08
N ASP A 337 13.77 17.01 4.88
CA ASP A 337 13.52 18.44 5.04
C ASP A 337 14.63 19.25 4.34
N GLN A 338 14.25 20.21 3.49
CA GLN A 338 15.21 20.97 2.67
C GLN A 338 16.18 21.85 3.49
N TYR A 339 15.82 22.21 4.72
CA TYR A 339 16.61 23.06 5.61
C TYR A 339 17.28 22.26 6.74
N ARG A 340 16.59 21.24 7.27
CA ARG A 340 17.04 20.43 8.42
C ARG A 340 17.77 19.15 8.02
N GLY A 341 17.71 18.75 6.76
CA GLY A 341 18.28 17.51 6.24
C GLY A 341 17.35 16.32 6.48
N VAL A 342 17.92 15.13 6.67
CA VAL A 342 17.12 13.95 7.02
C VAL A 342 16.67 14.01 8.48
N ILE A 343 15.36 13.85 8.68
CA ILE A 343 14.73 13.61 9.97
C ILE A 343 14.52 12.09 10.08
N ALA A 344 15.19 11.45 11.04
CA ALA A 344 15.10 10.02 11.25
C ALA A 344 14.09 9.71 12.36
N ASN A 345 13.08 8.91 12.06
CA ASN A 345 12.13 8.39 13.03
C ASN A 345 12.75 7.14 13.69
N VAL A 346 12.93 7.22 15.02
CA VAL A 346 13.75 6.30 15.78
C VAL A 346 13.01 5.66 16.95
N ALA A 347 13.20 4.36 17.14
CA ALA A 347 12.76 3.61 18.31
C ALA A 347 13.99 3.22 19.16
N LEU A 348 14.04 3.64 20.42
CA LEU A 348 15.18 3.37 21.30
C LEU A 348 15.01 2.02 22.01
N PHE A 349 15.85 1.04 21.67
CA PHE A 349 15.90 -0.27 22.35
C PHE A 349 16.79 -0.24 23.60
N ASP A 350 17.88 0.51 23.58
CA ASP A 350 18.82 0.61 24.71
C ASP A 350 19.34 2.04 24.90
N GLY A 351 19.70 2.38 26.14
CA GLY A 351 20.38 3.62 26.49
C GLY A 351 19.53 4.89 26.47
N VAL A 352 20.17 6.01 26.13
CA VAL A 352 19.63 7.39 26.12
C VAL A 352 20.36 8.18 25.03
N VAL A 353 19.66 9.08 24.34
CA VAL A 353 20.27 10.06 23.42
C VAL A 353 19.83 11.48 23.78
N SER A 354 20.76 12.42 23.68
CA SER A 354 20.62 13.84 24.03
C SER A 354 21.01 14.73 22.85
N LYS A 355 20.51 15.97 22.82
CA LYS A 355 21.05 17.00 21.93
C LYS A 355 22.54 17.25 22.23
N GLY A 356 23.38 17.26 21.20
CA GLY A 356 24.84 17.39 21.28
C GLY A 356 25.61 16.07 21.40
N ASP A 357 24.94 14.92 21.52
CA ASP A 357 25.62 13.62 21.52
C ASP A 357 26.20 13.30 20.13
N LYS A 358 27.34 12.59 20.09
CA LYS A 358 27.96 12.11 18.85
C LYS A 358 27.59 10.65 18.61
N ILE A 359 26.79 10.42 17.57
CA ILE A 359 26.28 9.11 17.18
C ILE A 359 27.01 8.56 15.97
N VAL A 360 26.95 7.25 15.76
CA VAL A 360 27.51 6.54 14.62
C VAL A 360 26.44 5.65 14.00
N SER A 361 26.39 5.64 12.67
CA SER A 361 25.59 4.72 11.87
C SER A 361 26.29 3.37 11.79
N ALA A 362 25.63 2.28 12.19
CA ALA A 362 26.23 0.94 12.11
C ALA A 362 26.47 0.50 10.66
N HIS A 363 25.55 0.84 9.75
CA HIS A 363 25.65 0.52 8.34
C HIS A 363 26.75 1.32 7.61
N THR A 364 26.83 2.65 7.82
CA THR A 364 27.74 3.52 7.07
C THR A 364 29.05 3.84 7.79
N GLN A 365 29.15 3.53 9.09
CA GLN A 365 30.25 3.89 10.00
C GLN A 365 30.60 5.39 10.07
N LYS A 366 29.74 6.26 9.52
CA LYS A 366 29.85 7.71 9.63
C LYS A 366 29.42 8.19 11.01
N THR A 367 30.17 9.15 11.55
CA THR A 367 29.85 9.84 12.82
C THR A 367 29.10 11.13 12.55
N TYR A 368 28.02 11.37 13.29
CA TYR A 368 27.16 12.56 13.22
C TYR A 368 26.99 13.19 14.60
N GLU A 369 26.54 14.46 14.64
CA GLU A 369 26.26 15.18 15.88
C GLU A 369 24.76 15.50 15.95
N VAL A 370 24.14 15.20 17.09
CA VAL A 370 22.68 15.28 17.26
C VAL A 370 22.24 16.73 17.45
N ASN A 371 21.74 17.34 16.38
CA ASN A 371 21.24 18.71 16.38
C ASN A 371 19.92 18.84 17.15
N GLU A 372 19.03 17.85 17.05
CA GLU A 372 17.73 17.85 17.74
C GLU A 372 17.21 16.43 17.97
N VAL A 373 16.42 16.27 19.03
CA VAL A 373 15.61 15.07 19.34
C VAL A 373 14.25 15.52 19.84
N GLY A 374 13.20 14.74 19.57
CA GLY A 374 11.85 15.08 19.98
C GLY A 374 10.86 13.94 19.83
N VAL A 375 9.61 14.22 20.17
CA VAL A 375 8.46 13.31 19.99
C VAL A 375 7.47 13.90 19.00
N LEU A 376 6.59 13.08 18.44
CA LEU A 376 5.59 13.49 17.45
C LEU A 376 4.22 13.54 18.13
N ASN A 377 3.73 14.71 18.54
CA ASN A 377 2.49 14.85 19.33
C ASN A 377 1.60 15.98 18.79
N PRO A 378 0.74 15.71 17.78
CA PRO A 378 1.05 14.84 16.63
C PRO A 378 2.05 15.51 15.67
N ASN A 379 2.37 16.79 15.91
CA ASN A 379 3.45 17.54 15.27
C ASN A 379 4.77 17.35 16.04
N GLU A 380 5.89 17.71 15.42
CA GLU A 380 7.22 17.66 16.03
C GLU A 380 7.31 18.54 17.30
N GLN A 381 7.55 17.91 18.45
CA GLN A 381 7.78 18.57 19.74
C GLN A 381 9.22 18.27 20.22
N PRO A 382 10.14 19.26 20.18
CA PRO A 382 11.53 19.04 20.55
C PRO A 382 11.69 18.83 22.07
N THR A 383 12.44 17.80 22.44
CA THR A 383 12.73 17.43 23.83
C THR A 383 14.22 17.61 24.14
N HIS A 384 14.63 17.40 25.39
CA HIS A 384 16.05 17.41 25.75
C HIS A 384 16.75 16.05 25.54
N LYS A 385 16.03 14.95 25.76
CA LYS A 385 16.53 13.57 25.70
C LYS A 385 15.41 12.61 25.35
N LEU A 386 15.74 11.54 24.61
CA LEU A 386 14.92 10.35 24.45
C LEU A 386 15.57 9.19 25.22
N TYR A 387 14.75 8.36 25.87
CA TYR A 387 15.17 7.24 26.70
C TYR A 387 14.75 5.90 26.09
N ALA A 388 15.48 4.82 26.42
CA ALA A 388 15.10 3.45 26.05
C ALA A 388 13.61 3.15 26.34
N GLY A 389 12.95 2.58 25.32
CA GLY A 389 11.52 2.30 25.23
C GLY A 389 10.72 3.34 24.45
N GLN A 390 11.25 4.55 24.27
CA GLN A 390 10.54 5.66 23.64
C GLN A 390 10.75 5.69 22.12
N VAL A 391 9.70 6.09 21.40
CA VAL A 391 9.72 6.39 19.97
C VAL A 391 9.75 7.90 19.79
N GLY A 392 10.48 8.41 18.80
CA GLY A 392 10.59 9.85 18.53
C GLY A 392 11.31 10.14 17.22
N TYR A 393 11.69 11.40 17.02
CA TYR A 393 12.49 11.85 15.87
C TYR A 393 13.88 12.33 16.31
N LEU A 394 14.85 12.22 15.40
CA LEU A 394 16.24 12.61 15.60
C LEU A 394 16.77 13.30 14.33
N ILE A 395 17.45 14.44 14.50
CA ILE A 395 18.04 15.23 13.42
C ILE A 395 19.54 15.35 13.67
N ALA A 396 20.37 14.81 12.78
CA ALA A 396 21.83 14.74 12.94
C ALA A 396 22.64 15.34 11.77
N GLY A 397 22.01 16.18 10.95
CA GLY A 397 22.68 16.87 9.84
C GLY A 397 23.05 15.97 8.64
N MET A 398 22.50 14.76 8.58
CA MET A 398 22.55 13.87 7.41
C MET A 398 21.98 14.60 6.20
N LYS A 399 22.71 14.65 5.09
CA LYS A 399 22.34 15.43 3.90
C LYS A 399 21.65 14.62 2.81
N ASN A 400 21.88 13.31 2.77
CA ASN A 400 21.30 12.39 1.79
C ASN A 400 20.58 11.27 2.54
N VAL A 401 19.38 10.88 2.10
CA VAL A 401 18.62 9.79 2.74
C VAL A 401 19.34 8.44 2.62
N THR A 402 20.21 8.28 1.62
CA THR A 402 21.13 7.13 1.50
C THR A 402 22.11 6.97 2.68
N GLU A 403 22.29 8.00 3.52
CA GLU A 403 23.07 7.93 4.77
C GLU A 403 22.22 7.49 5.97
N ALA A 404 20.92 7.78 5.96
CA ALA A 404 19.96 7.43 6.99
C ALA A 404 19.19 6.17 6.58
N GLN A 405 19.92 5.07 6.34
CA GLN A 405 19.28 3.85 5.85
C GLN A 405 18.30 3.29 6.87
N ILE A 406 17.11 2.96 6.40
CA ILE A 406 16.04 2.44 7.25
C ILE A 406 16.38 0.99 7.62
N GLY A 407 16.40 0.69 8.91
CA GLY A 407 16.95 -0.54 9.50
C GLY A 407 18.36 -0.37 10.07
N ASP A 408 18.98 0.79 9.91
CA ASP A 408 20.26 1.09 10.57
C ASP A 408 20.10 1.26 12.08
N THR A 409 21.16 0.94 12.82
CA THR A 409 21.25 1.11 14.27
C THR A 409 22.19 2.27 14.58
N LEU A 410 21.65 3.32 15.21
CA LEU A 410 22.41 4.46 15.69
C LEU A 410 22.89 4.18 17.13
N TYR A 411 24.19 4.37 17.37
CA TYR A 411 24.84 4.18 18.68
C TYR A 411 25.81 5.32 19.01
N LEU A 412 26.25 5.44 20.27
CA LEU A 412 27.18 6.50 20.68
C LEU A 412 28.61 6.20 20.23
N HIS A 413 29.31 7.18 19.66
CA HIS A 413 30.65 7.02 19.06
C HIS A 413 31.71 6.36 19.96
N LYS A 414 31.59 6.49 21.28
CA LYS A 414 32.51 5.88 22.27
C LYS A 414 32.08 4.50 22.78
N GLN A 415 30.95 3.98 22.29
CA GLN A 415 30.31 2.75 22.76
C GLN A 415 29.79 1.96 21.54
N PRO A 416 30.66 1.24 20.81
CA PRO A 416 30.22 0.34 19.75
C PRO A 416 29.33 -0.77 20.33
N VAL A 417 28.32 -1.16 19.55
CA VAL A 417 27.29 -2.15 19.92
C VAL A 417 27.06 -3.09 18.75
N GLU A 418 26.52 -4.28 19.04
CA GLU A 418 25.97 -5.12 17.98
C GLU A 418 24.68 -4.47 17.42
N PRO A 419 24.58 -4.31 16.07
CA PRO A 419 23.41 -3.72 15.45
C PRO A 419 22.17 -4.57 15.74
N LEU A 420 21.01 -3.93 15.72
CA LEU A 420 19.73 -4.62 15.67
C LEU A 420 19.60 -5.37 14.32
N PRO A 421 18.75 -6.41 14.23
CA PRO A 421 18.49 -7.09 12.96
C PRO A 421 17.85 -6.11 11.97
N GLY A 422 18.67 -5.55 11.07
CA GLY A 422 18.24 -4.57 10.08
C GLY A 422 17.33 -5.17 9.01
N PHE A 423 16.53 -4.31 8.36
CA PHE A 423 15.59 -4.75 7.34
C PHE A 423 16.29 -5.25 6.08
N LYS A 424 15.62 -6.18 5.38
CA LYS A 424 15.94 -6.48 3.98
C LYS A 424 15.56 -5.25 3.15
N SER A 425 16.44 -4.83 2.24
CA SER A 425 16.14 -3.73 1.31
C SER A 425 14.85 -4.01 0.52
N ALA A 426 14.01 -2.99 0.36
CA ALA A 426 12.88 -3.02 -0.56
C ALA A 426 13.29 -3.58 -1.93
N LYS A 427 12.53 -4.55 -2.45
CA LYS A 427 12.72 -5.09 -3.80
C LYS A 427 11.60 -4.56 -4.72
N PRO A 428 11.92 -3.84 -5.80
CA PRO A 428 10.92 -3.49 -6.80
C PRO A 428 10.42 -4.75 -7.52
N MET A 429 9.10 -4.89 -7.62
CA MET A 429 8.40 -5.99 -8.28
C MET A 429 7.81 -5.57 -9.63
N VAL A 430 7.51 -4.28 -9.79
CA VAL A 430 6.94 -3.68 -11.01
C VAL A 430 7.84 -2.56 -11.49
N PHE A 431 8.14 -2.52 -12.78
CA PHE A 431 8.94 -1.49 -13.43
C PHE A 431 8.18 -0.83 -14.58
N ALA A 432 8.26 0.50 -14.67
CA ALA A 432 7.73 1.28 -15.78
C ALA A 432 8.75 2.34 -16.22
N GLY A 433 8.79 2.63 -17.52
CA GLY A 433 9.48 3.80 -18.06
C GLY A 433 8.60 5.04 -17.93
N MET A 434 9.12 6.09 -17.31
CA MET A 434 8.54 7.44 -17.21
C MET A 434 9.32 8.41 -18.09
N TYR A 435 8.63 9.12 -18.97
CA TYR A 435 9.19 10.09 -19.91
C TYR A 435 8.43 11.41 -19.80
N PRO A 436 9.06 12.59 -19.93
CA PRO A 436 8.33 13.86 -19.91
C PRO A 436 7.48 14.01 -21.19
N ILE A 437 6.37 14.77 -21.12
CA ILE A 437 5.56 15.06 -22.32
C ILE A 437 6.33 15.94 -23.31
N ASP A 438 7.11 16.90 -22.81
CA ASP A 438 8.09 17.68 -23.58
C ASP A 438 9.50 17.46 -23.02
N GLN A 439 10.46 17.17 -23.90
CA GLN A 439 11.88 17.03 -23.54
C GLN A 439 12.49 18.32 -22.98
N SER A 440 11.86 19.49 -23.16
CA SER A 440 12.26 20.72 -22.44
C SER A 440 12.12 20.58 -20.92
N GLU A 441 11.14 19.81 -20.43
CA GLU A 441 10.89 19.58 -19.00
C GLU A 441 11.79 18.50 -18.38
N TYR A 442 12.63 17.82 -19.16
CA TYR A 442 13.49 16.72 -18.70
C TYR A 442 14.29 17.07 -17.43
N ASN A 443 14.83 18.28 -17.33
CA ASN A 443 15.58 18.72 -16.14
C ASN A 443 14.67 18.96 -14.90
N ASN A 444 13.43 19.40 -15.11
CA ASN A 444 12.45 19.58 -14.03
C ASN A 444 12.02 18.21 -13.50
N LEU A 445 11.61 17.30 -14.40
CA LEU A 445 11.21 15.94 -14.07
C LEU A 445 12.34 15.17 -13.37
N LYS A 446 13.59 15.28 -13.85
CA LYS A 446 14.78 14.77 -13.16
C LYS A 446 14.82 15.23 -11.71
N SER A 447 14.67 16.53 -11.48
CA SER A 447 14.74 17.11 -10.13
C SER A 447 13.55 16.71 -9.24
N ALA A 448 12.38 16.46 -9.83
CA ALA A 448 11.20 15.97 -9.13
C ALA A 448 11.38 14.51 -8.70
N ILE A 449 11.81 13.62 -9.61
CA ILE A 449 12.13 12.22 -9.29
C ILE A 449 13.25 12.15 -8.23
N GLU A 450 14.34 12.91 -8.39
CA GLU A 450 15.44 12.94 -7.42
C GLU A 450 14.98 13.42 -6.03
N LYS A 451 14.06 14.39 -5.93
CA LYS A 451 13.49 14.83 -4.63
C LYS A 451 12.48 13.84 -4.04
N LEU A 452 11.60 13.27 -4.87
CA LEU A 452 10.55 12.35 -4.40
C LEU A 452 11.16 11.03 -3.91
N THR A 453 12.20 10.53 -4.58
CA THR A 453 12.97 9.33 -4.19
C THR A 453 13.76 9.52 -2.88
N LEU A 454 14.03 10.76 -2.44
CA LEU A 454 14.55 10.98 -1.09
C LEU A 454 13.49 10.64 -0.02
N ASN A 455 12.23 10.98 -0.26
CA ASN A 455 11.14 10.66 0.68
C ASN A 455 10.65 9.21 0.53
N ASP A 456 10.80 8.60 -0.64
CA ASP A 456 10.48 7.19 -0.90
C ASP A 456 11.73 6.37 -1.28
N SER A 457 12.37 5.82 -0.26
CA SER A 457 13.54 4.95 -0.39
C SER A 457 13.26 3.58 -1.03
N SER A 458 12.00 3.25 -1.36
CA SER A 458 11.63 1.98 -1.99
C SER A 458 11.59 2.03 -3.52
N VAL A 459 11.70 3.22 -4.12
CA VAL A 459 11.74 3.41 -5.58
C VAL A 459 13.17 3.28 -6.11
N THR A 460 13.38 2.39 -7.08
CA THR A 460 14.68 2.26 -7.77
C THR A 460 14.70 3.07 -9.06
N VAL A 461 15.63 4.02 -9.18
CA VAL A 461 15.76 4.92 -10.35
C VAL A 461 16.88 4.46 -11.28
N HIS A 462 16.54 4.08 -12.51
CA HIS A 462 17.50 3.89 -13.61
C HIS A 462 17.23 4.93 -14.71
N ARG A 463 18.27 5.35 -15.43
CA ARG A 463 18.11 6.17 -16.64
C ARG A 463 17.75 5.28 -17.81
N ASP A 464 16.82 5.72 -18.65
CA ASP A 464 16.39 5.00 -19.86
C ASP A 464 16.30 5.99 -21.04
N SER A 465 16.33 5.48 -22.26
CA SER A 465 16.29 6.31 -23.48
C SER A 465 15.52 5.60 -24.59
N SER A 466 14.41 6.21 -25.00
CA SER A 466 13.50 5.73 -26.03
C SER A 466 13.77 6.45 -27.36
N LEU A 467 13.61 5.75 -28.48
CA LEU A 467 13.70 6.35 -29.82
C LEU A 467 12.49 7.23 -30.14
N ALA A 468 11.32 6.93 -29.57
CA ALA A 468 10.07 7.65 -29.82
C ALA A 468 9.79 8.77 -28.78
N LEU A 469 10.13 8.54 -27.51
CA LEU A 469 9.82 9.43 -26.37
C LEU A 469 11.03 10.24 -25.88
N GLY A 470 12.24 9.91 -26.35
CA GLY A 470 13.49 10.57 -25.95
C GLY A 470 14.04 10.07 -24.61
N ALA A 471 14.73 10.95 -23.88
CA ALA A 471 15.35 10.60 -22.60
C ALA A 471 14.32 10.53 -21.46
N GLY A 472 14.51 9.58 -20.53
CA GLY A 472 13.62 9.38 -19.39
C GLY A 472 14.23 8.46 -18.33
N TRP A 473 13.37 7.81 -17.54
CA TRP A 473 13.78 6.95 -16.43
C TRP A 473 12.98 5.64 -16.40
N ARG A 474 13.66 4.52 -16.17
CA ARG A 474 13.02 3.26 -15.76
C ARG A 474 12.93 3.27 -14.25
N LEU A 475 11.73 3.42 -13.70
CA LEU A 475 11.48 3.38 -12.28
C LEU A 475 10.95 2.00 -11.87
N GLY A 476 11.41 1.51 -10.72
CA GLY A 476 10.95 0.27 -10.10
C GLY A 476 10.21 0.56 -8.80
N PHE A 477 9.07 -0.10 -8.63
CA PHE A 477 8.09 0.08 -7.56
C PHE A 477 7.76 -1.24 -6.87
N LEU A 478 7.26 -1.15 -5.64
CA LEU A 478 6.77 -2.32 -4.89
C LEU A 478 5.53 -2.95 -5.53
N GLY A 479 4.71 -2.17 -6.24
CA GLY A 479 3.52 -2.64 -6.95
C GLY A 479 2.84 -1.53 -7.77
N LEU A 480 1.62 -1.79 -8.25
CA LEU A 480 0.85 -0.90 -9.11
C LEU A 480 0.33 0.35 -8.40
N LEU A 481 -0.24 0.21 -7.21
CA LEU A 481 -0.77 1.34 -6.46
C LEU A 481 0.36 2.28 -6.04
N HIS A 482 1.52 1.72 -5.68
CA HIS A 482 2.71 2.53 -5.43
C HIS A 482 3.12 3.30 -6.72
N MET A 483 3.19 2.66 -7.89
CA MET A 483 3.48 3.36 -9.15
C MET A 483 2.48 4.50 -9.44
N GLU A 484 1.17 4.27 -9.25
CA GLU A 484 0.14 5.30 -9.44
C GLU A 484 0.27 6.46 -8.45
N VAL A 485 0.47 6.16 -7.16
CA VAL A 485 0.62 7.16 -6.11
C VAL A 485 1.88 8.00 -6.33
N PHE A 486 2.99 7.37 -6.73
CA PHE A 486 4.22 8.10 -7.09
C PHE A 486 3.98 9.04 -8.28
N ASN A 487 3.28 8.57 -9.33
CA ASN A 487 2.91 9.39 -10.48
C ASN A 487 2.02 10.58 -10.09
N GLN A 488 0.96 10.34 -9.31
CA GLN A 488 0.05 11.38 -8.83
C GLN A 488 0.76 12.40 -7.93
N ARG A 489 1.78 11.98 -7.17
CA ARG A 489 2.64 12.88 -6.38
C ARG A 489 3.62 13.69 -7.25
N LEU A 490 4.14 13.17 -8.37
CA LEU A 490 4.91 13.97 -9.33
C LEU A 490 4.06 15.09 -9.95
N GLU A 491 2.81 14.78 -10.29
CA GLU A 491 1.86 15.76 -10.84
C GLU A 491 1.42 16.79 -9.78
N GLN A 492 1.03 16.36 -8.58
CA GLN A 492 0.54 17.26 -7.53
C GLN A 492 1.62 18.06 -6.78
N GLU A 493 2.77 17.46 -6.45
CA GLU A 493 3.82 18.14 -5.65
C GLU A 493 4.81 18.94 -6.51
N TYR A 494 4.99 18.57 -7.79
CA TYR A 494 6.01 19.14 -8.67
C TYR A 494 5.47 19.66 -10.02
N ASN A 495 4.17 19.52 -10.31
CA ASN A 495 3.57 19.87 -11.61
C ASN A 495 4.31 19.21 -12.79
N ALA A 496 4.81 17.98 -12.60
CA ALA A 496 5.61 17.27 -13.59
C ALA A 496 4.74 16.24 -14.34
N SER A 497 4.32 16.58 -15.56
CA SER A 497 3.48 15.71 -16.40
C SER A 497 4.33 14.66 -17.13
N VAL A 498 3.91 13.37 -17.07
CA VAL A 498 4.70 12.25 -17.62
C VAL A 498 3.87 11.26 -18.42
N ILE A 499 4.52 10.66 -19.42
CA ILE A 499 4.06 9.51 -20.18
C ILE A 499 4.57 8.26 -19.47
N LEU A 500 3.64 7.43 -18.99
CA LEU A 500 3.92 6.11 -18.45
C LEU A 500 3.87 5.05 -19.55
N THR A 501 4.88 4.20 -19.60
CA THR A 501 4.84 2.95 -20.40
C THR A 501 4.20 1.81 -19.60
N THR A 502 3.77 0.75 -20.29
CA THR A 502 3.11 -0.41 -19.67
C THR A 502 3.99 -1.01 -18.55
N PRO A 503 3.43 -1.31 -17.36
CA PRO A 503 4.18 -1.94 -16.27
C PRO A 503 4.71 -3.33 -16.67
N THR A 504 5.92 -3.64 -16.19
CA THR A 504 6.70 -4.84 -16.51
C THR A 504 7.28 -5.46 -15.26
N VAL A 505 7.56 -6.77 -15.26
CA VAL A 505 8.18 -7.48 -14.11
C VAL A 505 9.66 -7.78 -14.39
N PRO A 506 10.52 -7.85 -13.34
CA PRO A 506 11.92 -8.22 -13.51
C PRO A 506 12.03 -9.72 -13.84
N TYR A 507 12.36 -10.04 -15.09
CA TYR A 507 12.64 -11.42 -15.49
C TYR A 507 14.08 -11.79 -15.18
N LYS A 508 14.38 -13.08 -15.10
CA LYS A 508 15.76 -13.59 -15.03
C LYS A 508 16.05 -14.55 -16.18
N ALA A 509 17.30 -14.58 -16.65
CA ALA A 509 17.75 -15.55 -17.65
C ALA A 509 19.07 -16.21 -17.23
N VAL A 510 19.13 -17.54 -17.33
CA VAL A 510 20.32 -18.35 -17.00
C VAL A 510 21.20 -18.46 -18.25
N LEU A 511 22.36 -17.79 -18.26
CA LEU A 511 23.25 -17.76 -19.42
C LEU A 511 23.82 -19.14 -19.75
N SER A 512 23.76 -19.55 -21.01
CA SER A 512 24.21 -20.88 -21.47
C SER A 512 25.74 -21.01 -21.57
N SER A 513 26.43 -19.89 -21.81
CA SER A 513 27.80 -19.90 -22.32
C SER A 513 28.78 -19.34 -21.31
N SER A 514 29.83 -20.12 -20.99
CA SER A 514 30.89 -19.74 -20.05
C SER A 514 31.74 -18.53 -20.47
N LYS A 515 31.59 -18.04 -21.71
CA LYS A 515 32.09 -16.72 -22.14
C LYS A 515 31.19 -15.58 -21.62
N LEU A 516 29.88 -15.67 -21.82
CA LEU A 516 28.90 -14.66 -21.38
C LEU A 516 28.92 -14.52 -19.85
N ILE A 517 29.08 -15.62 -19.11
CA ILE A 517 29.22 -15.61 -17.64
C ILE A 517 30.47 -14.81 -17.18
N LYS A 518 31.53 -14.73 -18.01
CA LYS A 518 32.72 -13.88 -17.71
C LYS A 518 32.51 -12.42 -18.09
N GLU A 519 31.66 -12.15 -19.06
CA GLU A 519 31.34 -10.82 -19.57
C GLU A 519 30.39 -10.09 -18.62
N TYR A 520 29.26 -10.72 -18.28
CA TYR A 520 28.28 -10.22 -17.30
C TYR A 520 28.70 -10.46 -15.84
N ARG A 521 29.79 -11.21 -15.60
CA ARG A 521 30.31 -11.66 -14.29
C ARG A 521 29.40 -12.58 -13.48
N GLU A 522 28.10 -12.60 -13.77
CA GLU A 522 27.09 -13.42 -13.10
C GLU A 522 26.56 -14.53 -14.03
N LYS A 523 26.02 -15.61 -13.43
CA LYS A 523 25.43 -16.74 -14.17
C LYS A 523 23.99 -16.46 -14.62
N GLU A 524 23.29 -15.66 -13.82
CA GLU A 524 21.94 -15.16 -14.07
C GLU A 524 22.04 -13.68 -14.42
N ILE A 525 21.22 -13.21 -15.36
CA ILE A 525 21.04 -11.78 -15.60
C ILE A 525 19.58 -11.39 -15.32
N THR A 526 19.38 -10.25 -14.68
CA THR A 526 18.04 -9.69 -14.41
C THR A 526 17.68 -8.70 -15.52
N ILE A 527 16.53 -8.91 -16.15
CA ILE A 527 16.04 -8.20 -17.33
C ILE A 527 14.89 -7.29 -16.90
N ILE A 528 15.15 -5.99 -16.85
CA ILE A 528 14.18 -4.96 -16.44
C ILE A 528 13.47 -4.33 -17.65
N ASN A 529 14.17 -4.21 -18.79
CA ASN A 529 13.60 -3.67 -20.03
C ASN A 529 13.38 -4.81 -21.05
N PRO A 530 12.13 -5.07 -21.51
CA PRO A 530 11.81 -6.07 -22.54
C PRO A 530 12.60 -5.94 -23.85
N ALA A 531 13.01 -4.73 -24.24
CA ALA A 531 13.83 -4.53 -25.44
C ALA A 531 15.18 -5.27 -25.35
N GLN A 532 15.74 -5.36 -24.14
CA GLN A 532 17.02 -6.02 -23.82
C GLN A 532 16.89 -7.53 -23.58
N PHE A 533 15.71 -8.12 -23.80
CA PHE A 533 15.47 -9.54 -23.57
C PHE A 533 16.36 -10.42 -24.48
N PRO A 534 17.21 -11.30 -23.92
CA PRO A 534 18.24 -12.02 -24.66
C PRO A 534 17.68 -13.17 -25.50
N ASP A 535 18.30 -13.41 -26.66
CA ASP A 535 17.95 -14.48 -27.60
C ASP A 535 18.02 -15.88 -26.97
N LYS A 536 17.13 -16.79 -27.40
CA LYS A 536 17.11 -18.20 -26.95
C LYS A 536 18.41 -18.98 -27.25
N SER A 537 19.28 -18.47 -28.12
CA SER A 537 20.61 -19.05 -28.38
C SER A 537 21.65 -18.75 -27.30
N LYS A 538 21.43 -17.71 -26.47
CA LYS A 538 22.35 -17.24 -25.41
C LYS A 538 21.94 -17.74 -24.02
N VAL A 539 20.71 -18.26 -23.89
CA VAL A 539 20.04 -18.60 -22.63
C VAL A 539 19.76 -20.09 -22.56
N THR A 540 19.85 -20.67 -21.36
CA THR A 540 19.44 -22.06 -21.09
C THR A 540 17.97 -22.10 -20.70
N GLU A 541 17.60 -21.30 -19.70
CA GLU A 541 16.27 -21.24 -19.10
C GLU A 541 15.92 -19.79 -18.77
N TYR A 542 14.64 -19.44 -18.90
CA TYR A 542 14.09 -18.17 -18.43
C TYR A 542 13.30 -18.40 -17.14
N LEU A 543 13.39 -17.44 -16.25
CA LEU A 543 12.78 -17.45 -14.92
C LEU A 543 11.83 -16.24 -14.81
N GLU A 544 10.56 -16.49 -14.52
CA GLU A 544 9.57 -15.45 -14.21
C GLU A 544 9.35 -15.34 -12.69
N PRO A 545 9.17 -14.12 -12.14
CA PRO A 545 8.85 -13.95 -10.74
C PRO A 545 7.43 -14.46 -10.43
N VAL A 546 7.27 -15.10 -9.28
CA VAL A 546 6.01 -15.68 -8.79
C VAL A 546 5.64 -15.16 -7.41
N VAL A 547 4.34 -15.10 -7.16
CA VAL A 547 3.79 -14.67 -5.87
C VAL A 547 2.76 -15.66 -5.35
N LEU A 548 2.71 -15.83 -4.03
CA LEU A 548 1.67 -16.59 -3.35
C LEU A 548 0.47 -15.67 -3.10
N GLY A 549 -0.52 -15.73 -3.98
CA GLY A 549 -1.75 -14.98 -3.87
C GLY A 549 -2.76 -15.65 -2.93
N THR A 550 -3.28 -14.89 -1.97
CA THR A 550 -4.41 -15.27 -1.11
C THR A 550 -5.64 -14.48 -1.54
N ILE A 551 -6.70 -15.19 -1.96
CA ILE A 551 -8.02 -14.62 -2.28
C ILE A 551 -9.00 -15.02 -1.19
N ILE A 552 -9.78 -14.08 -0.66
CA ILE A 552 -10.95 -14.38 0.19
C ILE A 552 -12.20 -13.94 -0.56
N THR A 553 -13.20 -14.80 -0.65
CA THR A 553 -14.42 -14.55 -1.45
C THR A 553 -15.63 -15.35 -0.93
N PRO A 554 -16.88 -14.90 -1.17
CA PRO A 554 -18.05 -15.74 -0.90
C PRO A 554 -18.12 -16.95 -1.85
N ASP A 555 -18.62 -18.08 -1.34
CA ASP A 555 -18.61 -19.37 -2.04
C ASP A 555 -19.33 -19.33 -3.41
N GLU A 556 -20.41 -18.55 -3.52
CA GLU A 556 -21.16 -18.28 -4.74
C GLU A 556 -20.30 -17.82 -5.94
N TYR A 557 -19.17 -17.16 -5.66
CA TYR A 557 -18.26 -16.63 -6.67
C TYR A 557 -17.04 -17.54 -6.94
N THR A 558 -16.76 -18.51 -6.06
CA THR A 558 -15.57 -19.39 -6.11
C THR A 558 -15.34 -19.98 -7.50
N GLY A 559 -16.35 -20.59 -8.12
CA GLY A 559 -16.21 -21.21 -9.44
C GLY A 559 -15.81 -20.24 -10.56
N LYS A 560 -16.30 -18.99 -10.55
CA LYS A 560 -15.91 -17.95 -11.51
C LYS A 560 -14.45 -17.52 -11.30
N ILE A 561 -14.05 -17.41 -10.03
CA ILE A 561 -12.72 -16.97 -9.62
C ILE A 561 -11.67 -18.04 -9.93
N MET A 562 -11.99 -19.33 -9.75
CA MET A 562 -11.12 -20.44 -10.15
C MET A 562 -10.81 -20.40 -11.66
N MET A 563 -11.82 -20.18 -12.52
CA MET A 563 -11.62 -20.02 -13.97
C MET A 563 -10.74 -18.80 -14.31
N LEU A 564 -10.88 -17.67 -13.60
CA LEU A 564 -9.99 -16.51 -13.79
C LEU A 564 -8.54 -16.84 -13.40
N CYS A 565 -8.34 -17.57 -12.29
CA CYS A 565 -7.02 -17.98 -11.82
C CYS A 565 -6.35 -18.94 -12.81
N GLU A 566 -7.07 -19.96 -13.29
CA GLU A 566 -6.60 -20.90 -14.32
C GLU A 566 -6.24 -20.16 -15.63
N ALA A 567 -7.11 -19.25 -16.09
CA ALA A 567 -6.84 -18.40 -17.25
C ALA A 567 -5.62 -17.47 -17.06
N ARG A 568 -5.16 -17.22 -15.83
CA ARG A 568 -3.92 -16.50 -15.48
C ARG A 568 -2.72 -17.43 -15.15
N ARG A 569 -2.79 -18.71 -15.54
CA ARG A 569 -1.75 -19.74 -15.28
C ARG A 569 -1.47 -19.99 -13.79
N ALA A 570 -2.42 -19.68 -12.91
CA ALA A 570 -2.23 -19.83 -11.48
C ALA A 570 -2.36 -21.29 -11.02
N VAL A 571 -1.48 -21.74 -10.13
CA VAL A 571 -1.49 -23.11 -9.59
C VAL A 571 -2.09 -23.09 -8.19
N GLN A 572 -3.23 -23.76 -7.99
CA GLN A 572 -3.87 -23.86 -6.68
C GLN A 572 -2.93 -24.55 -5.66
N LYS A 573 -2.87 -24.01 -4.44
CA LYS A 573 -2.05 -24.52 -3.33
C LYS A 573 -2.90 -24.95 -2.13
N ASN A 574 -3.95 -24.19 -1.79
CA ASN A 574 -4.85 -24.53 -0.70
C ASN A 574 -6.25 -23.93 -0.89
N MET A 575 -7.24 -24.48 -0.19
CA MET A 575 -8.62 -24.00 -0.12
C MET A 575 -9.16 -24.31 1.27
N ILE A 576 -9.55 -23.27 2.03
CA ILE A 576 -10.05 -23.36 3.40
C ILE A 576 -11.37 -22.60 3.49
N PHE A 577 -12.40 -23.19 4.09
CA PHE A 577 -13.65 -22.49 4.41
C PHE A 577 -13.47 -21.72 5.73
N ILE A 578 -13.73 -20.41 5.71
CA ILE A 578 -13.64 -19.53 6.89
C ILE A 578 -14.92 -19.65 7.73
N ASP A 579 -16.06 -19.60 7.04
CA ASP A 579 -17.39 -19.81 7.57
C ASP A 579 -18.22 -20.60 6.53
N GLN A 580 -19.54 -20.69 6.74
CA GLN A 580 -20.43 -21.44 5.83
C GLN A 580 -20.53 -20.81 4.43
N ASN A 581 -20.19 -19.53 4.28
CA ASN A 581 -20.45 -18.72 3.10
C ASN A 581 -19.15 -18.20 2.44
N ARG A 582 -17.97 -18.40 3.04
CA ARG A 582 -16.68 -17.82 2.59
C ARG A 582 -15.54 -18.81 2.47
N VAL A 583 -14.77 -18.64 1.40
CA VAL A 583 -13.59 -19.44 1.07
C VAL A 583 -12.34 -18.57 1.04
N MET A 584 -11.28 -19.04 1.70
CA MET A 584 -9.90 -18.62 1.49
C MET A 584 -9.24 -19.54 0.46
N LEU A 585 -8.78 -18.99 -0.65
CA LEU A 585 -8.07 -19.68 -1.72
C LEU A 585 -6.61 -19.22 -1.72
N LYS A 586 -5.65 -20.14 -1.70
CA LYS A 586 -4.23 -19.83 -1.93
C LYS A 586 -3.77 -20.40 -3.27
N TYR A 587 -3.19 -19.54 -4.10
CA TYR A 587 -2.74 -19.81 -5.47
C TYR A 587 -1.32 -19.27 -5.68
N LEU A 588 -0.49 -19.97 -6.44
CA LEU A 588 0.78 -19.45 -6.94
C LEU A 588 0.56 -18.81 -8.31
N PHE A 589 0.78 -17.51 -8.42
CA PHE A 589 0.61 -16.73 -9.66
C PHE A 589 1.97 -16.32 -10.25
N PRO A 590 2.14 -16.35 -11.59
CA PRO A 590 3.16 -15.56 -12.26
C PRO A 590 2.83 -14.06 -12.11
N LEU A 591 3.79 -13.25 -11.65
CA LEU A 591 3.53 -11.84 -11.34
C LEU A 591 3.03 -11.04 -12.58
N ASN A 592 3.57 -11.33 -13.77
CA ASN A 592 3.16 -10.67 -15.02
C ASN A 592 1.69 -10.92 -15.41
N GLU A 593 1.05 -11.93 -14.83
CA GLU A 593 -0.36 -12.27 -15.11
C GLU A 593 -1.35 -11.53 -14.21
N ILE A 594 -0.87 -10.99 -13.07
CA ILE A 594 -1.66 -10.21 -12.11
C ILE A 594 -1.40 -8.69 -12.18
N VAL A 595 -0.26 -8.27 -12.72
CA VAL A 595 0.14 -6.85 -12.87
C VAL A 595 -0.69 -6.08 -13.93
N VAL A 596 -1.59 -6.74 -14.67
CA VAL A 596 -2.51 -6.08 -15.61
C VAL A 596 -3.92 -6.70 -15.55
N ASP A 597 -4.93 -5.82 -15.41
CA ASP A 597 -6.38 -6.08 -15.41
C ASP A 597 -6.91 -7.12 -14.39
N PHE A 598 -6.07 -7.76 -13.56
CA PHE A 598 -6.48 -8.88 -12.71
C PHE A 598 -7.34 -8.45 -11.51
N TYR A 599 -6.95 -7.39 -10.81
CA TYR A 599 -7.71 -6.90 -9.65
C TYR A 599 -9.11 -6.43 -10.06
N ASP A 600 -9.23 -5.70 -11.16
CA ASP A 600 -10.51 -5.26 -11.74
C ASP A 600 -11.35 -6.45 -12.22
N SER A 601 -10.72 -7.43 -12.88
CA SER A 601 -11.40 -8.67 -13.28
C SER A 601 -11.96 -9.42 -12.06
N LEU A 602 -11.18 -9.53 -10.99
CA LEU A 602 -11.57 -10.22 -9.75
C LEU A 602 -12.69 -9.47 -9.02
N LYS A 603 -12.58 -8.15 -8.86
CA LYS A 603 -13.62 -7.31 -8.27
C LYS A 603 -14.90 -7.32 -9.11
N SER A 604 -14.81 -7.26 -10.44
CA SER A 604 -15.95 -7.34 -11.35
C SER A 604 -16.68 -8.69 -11.25
N LEU A 605 -15.96 -9.81 -11.32
CA LEU A 605 -16.55 -11.15 -11.20
C LEU A 605 -17.20 -11.43 -9.84
N SER A 606 -16.71 -10.79 -8.77
CA SER A 606 -17.17 -10.96 -7.39
C SER A 606 -18.13 -9.87 -6.90
N SER A 607 -18.60 -8.98 -7.77
CA SER A 607 -19.43 -7.81 -7.39
C SER A 607 -18.79 -6.93 -6.30
N GLY A 608 -17.46 -6.92 -6.21
CA GLY A 608 -16.67 -6.21 -5.20
C GLY A 608 -16.25 -7.06 -3.99
N TYR A 609 -16.91 -8.19 -3.73
CA TYR A 609 -16.79 -8.96 -2.48
C TYR A 609 -15.50 -9.78 -2.32
N ALA A 610 -14.75 -10.04 -3.39
CA ALA A 610 -13.44 -10.69 -3.26
C ALA A 610 -12.37 -9.70 -2.79
N SER A 611 -11.56 -10.09 -1.81
CA SER A 611 -10.29 -9.42 -1.47
C SER A 611 -9.10 -10.28 -1.94
N PHE A 612 -8.00 -9.62 -2.28
CA PHE A 612 -6.78 -10.25 -2.78
C PHE A 612 -5.56 -9.67 -2.06
N ASP A 613 -4.63 -10.54 -1.72
CA ASP A 613 -3.33 -10.25 -1.13
C ASP A 613 -2.27 -11.15 -1.78
N TYR A 614 -1.00 -10.75 -1.80
CA TYR A 614 0.08 -11.56 -2.41
C TYR A 614 1.47 -11.35 -1.77
N GLU A 615 2.22 -12.44 -1.65
CA GLU A 615 3.55 -12.50 -1.02
C GLU A 615 4.63 -12.93 -2.05
N ASP A 616 5.90 -12.47 -1.93
CA ASP A 616 7.04 -12.90 -2.78
C ASP A 616 7.29 -14.41 -2.62
N ALA A 617 7.05 -15.19 -3.67
CA ALA A 617 7.30 -16.63 -3.72
C ALA A 617 8.54 -17.00 -4.55
N GLY A 618 9.36 -16.01 -4.94
CA GLY A 618 10.60 -16.20 -5.69
C GLY A 618 10.40 -16.27 -7.21
N TYR A 619 11.03 -17.25 -7.86
CA TYR A 619 11.10 -17.38 -9.31
C TYR A 619 10.83 -18.82 -9.76
N GLN A 620 10.10 -18.99 -10.88
CA GLN A 620 9.87 -20.29 -11.53
C GLN A 620 10.37 -20.29 -12.98
N THR A 621 10.69 -21.45 -13.54
CA THR A 621 11.04 -21.60 -14.96
C THR A 621 9.79 -21.50 -15.85
N ALA A 622 9.90 -20.79 -16.98
CA ALA A 622 8.77 -20.54 -17.88
C ALA A 622 9.15 -20.46 -19.37
N GLU A 623 8.24 -20.86 -20.27
CA GLU A 623 8.43 -20.74 -21.72
C GLU A 623 8.08 -19.32 -22.21
N LEU A 624 8.95 -18.38 -21.87
CA LEU A 624 8.82 -16.99 -22.29
C LEU A 624 9.27 -16.77 -23.75
N VAL A 625 8.68 -15.76 -24.39
CA VAL A 625 9.10 -15.22 -25.69
C VAL A 625 9.08 -13.69 -25.63
N LYS A 626 10.06 -13.06 -26.30
CA LYS A 626 9.99 -11.65 -26.67
C LYS A 626 8.97 -11.48 -27.80
N MET A 627 8.06 -10.53 -27.66
CA MET A 627 7.12 -10.14 -28.70
C MET A 627 7.39 -8.70 -29.10
N ASP A 628 7.79 -8.52 -30.36
CA ASP A 628 8.10 -7.22 -30.95
C ASP A 628 6.87 -6.72 -31.72
N ILE A 629 6.53 -5.44 -31.54
CA ILE A 629 5.46 -4.77 -32.31
C ILE A 629 6.10 -3.93 -33.41
N LEU A 630 5.60 -4.06 -34.64
CA LEU A 630 6.11 -3.37 -35.82
C LEU A 630 5.03 -2.51 -36.46
N LEU A 631 5.39 -1.27 -36.80
CA LEU A 631 4.58 -0.35 -37.59
C LEU A 631 5.27 -0.15 -38.95
N ASN A 632 4.59 -0.54 -40.03
CA ASN A 632 5.14 -0.54 -41.39
C ASN A 632 6.50 -1.26 -41.55
N GLY A 633 6.75 -2.28 -40.71
CA GLY A 633 8.00 -3.04 -40.69
C GLY A 633 9.09 -2.50 -39.76
N ASN A 634 8.91 -1.31 -39.17
CA ASN A 634 9.82 -0.76 -38.16
C ASN A 634 9.38 -1.20 -36.76
N THR A 635 10.29 -1.75 -35.96
CA THR A 635 10.04 -2.15 -34.56
C THR A 635 9.86 -0.93 -33.65
N VAL A 636 8.86 -0.98 -32.76
CA VAL A 636 8.60 0.04 -31.73
C VAL A 636 9.01 -0.54 -30.37
N GLU A 637 10.12 -0.06 -29.81
CA GLU A 637 10.75 -0.65 -28.61
C GLU A 637 9.87 -0.50 -27.35
N GLU A 638 9.10 0.57 -27.27
CA GLU A 638 8.22 0.94 -26.15
C GLU A 638 6.99 0.02 -26.04
N LEU A 639 6.68 -0.71 -27.12
CA LEU A 639 5.58 -1.69 -27.21
C LEU A 639 6.08 -3.15 -27.16
N VAL A 640 7.40 -3.37 -27.05
CA VAL A 640 7.98 -4.70 -26.87
C VAL A 640 7.54 -5.26 -25.53
N THR A 641 7.03 -6.49 -25.53
CA THR A 641 6.55 -7.18 -24.33
C THR A 641 7.13 -8.58 -24.23
N VAL A 642 7.32 -9.06 -22.99
CA VAL A 642 7.64 -10.47 -22.72
C VAL A 642 6.34 -11.17 -22.37
N VAL A 643 6.06 -12.29 -23.03
CA VAL A 643 4.80 -13.04 -22.87
C VAL A 643 5.07 -14.53 -22.78
N HIS A 644 4.16 -15.28 -22.15
CA HIS A 644 4.18 -16.74 -22.23
C HIS A 644 3.83 -17.18 -23.66
N LYS A 645 4.59 -18.14 -24.19
CA LYS A 645 4.48 -18.70 -25.54
C LYS A 645 3.05 -18.96 -26.01
N ASP A 646 2.23 -19.58 -25.17
CA ASP A 646 0.85 -19.99 -25.53
C ASP A 646 -0.11 -18.81 -25.67
N LYS A 647 0.14 -17.71 -24.94
CA LYS A 647 -0.66 -16.48 -24.98
C LYS A 647 -0.17 -15.47 -26.00
N ALA A 648 1.00 -15.67 -26.61
CA ALA A 648 1.60 -14.68 -27.48
C ALA A 648 0.69 -14.29 -28.66
N HIS A 649 0.02 -15.26 -29.29
CA HIS A 649 -0.93 -14.97 -30.39
C HIS A 649 -2.13 -14.13 -29.95
N SER A 650 -2.76 -14.44 -28.81
CA SER A 650 -3.94 -13.71 -28.33
C SER A 650 -3.59 -12.31 -27.83
N ILE A 651 -2.48 -12.14 -27.11
CA ILE A 651 -2.00 -10.83 -26.65
C ILE A 651 -1.55 -9.99 -27.84
N GLY A 652 -0.75 -10.55 -28.75
CA GLY A 652 -0.29 -9.86 -29.96
C GLY A 652 -1.44 -9.38 -30.84
N LYS A 653 -2.49 -10.21 -31.01
CA LYS A 653 -3.71 -9.78 -31.71
C LYS A 653 -4.40 -8.63 -30.98
N ALA A 654 -4.63 -8.74 -29.67
CA ALA A 654 -5.31 -7.70 -28.89
C ALA A 654 -4.56 -6.36 -28.91
N ILE A 655 -3.22 -6.37 -28.92
CA ILE A 655 -2.40 -5.16 -29.10
C ILE A 655 -2.58 -4.60 -30.52
N CYS A 656 -2.52 -5.42 -31.57
CA CYS A 656 -2.75 -4.98 -32.94
C CYS A 656 -4.16 -4.38 -33.15
N GLU A 657 -5.19 -4.93 -32.50
CA GLU A 657 -6.57 -4.41 -32.52
C GLU A 657 -6.65 -3.07 -31.77
N ARG A 658 -6.15 -2.97 -30.52
CA ARG A 658 -6.13 -1.71 -29.76
C ARG A 658 -5.38 -0.58 -30.50
N LEU A 659 -4.26 -0.88 -31.15
CA LEU A 659 -3.48 0.10 -31.94
C LEU A 659 -4.18 0.53 -33.23
N LYS A 660 -4.92 -0.38 -33.88
CA LYS A 660 -5.69 -0.09 -35.10
C LYS A 660 -6.83 0.89 -34.83
N ASP A 661 -7.45 0.80 -33.66
CA ASP A 661 -8.58 1.65 -33.27
C ASP A 661 -8.12 2.99 -32.66
N SER A 662 -6.90 3.06 -32.09
CA SER A 662 -6.32 4.32 -31.58
C SER A 662 -5.57 5.14 -32.62
N LEU A 663 -4.97 4.51 -33.64
CA LEU A 663 -4.20 5.22 -34.67
C LEU A 663 -5.10 5.91 -35.71
N PRO A 664 -4.97 7.23 -35.92
CA PRO A 664 -5.75 7.93 -36.94
C PRO A 664 -5.36 7.45 -38.35
N ARG A 665 -6.36 7.34 -39.23
CA ARG A 665 -6.15 7.02 -40.65
C ARG A 665 -5.29 8.10 -41.31
N GLN A 666 -4.39 7.68 -42.21
CA GLN A 666 -3.51 8.58 -42.97
C GLN A 666 -3.74 8.40 -44.47
N LEU A 667 -2.98 9.12 -45.31
CA LEU A 667 -3.08 9.00 -46.78
C LEU A 667 -2.48 7.68 -47.32
N PHE A 668 -1.70 6.98 -46.51
CA PHE A 668 -1.17 5.64 -46.78
C PHE A 668 -1.76 4.61 -45.80
N GLU A 669 -1.63 3.32 -46.13
CA GLU A 669 -2.10 2.23 -45.28
C GLU A 669 -1.04 1.92 -44.22
N ILE A 670 -1.43 1.84 -42.94
CA ILE A 670 -0.51 1.53 -41.84
C ILE A 670 -0.67 0.05 -41.49
N ALA A 671 0.36 -0.75 -41.75
CA ALA A 671 0.42 -2.14 -41.34
C ALA A 671 0.93 -2.23 -39.89
N ILE A 672 0.12 -2.82 -39.01
CA ILE A 672 0.43 -3.06 -37.60
C ILE A 672 0.68 -4.57 -37.47
N GLN A 673 1.83 -4.97 -36.93
CA GLN A 673 2.23 -6.37 -36.87
C GLN A 673 2.77 -6.70 -35.47
N ALA A 674 2.43 -7.88 -34.95
CA ALA A 674 3.12 -8.48 -33.81
C ALA A 674 3.96 -9.64 -34.32
N ALA A 675 5.21 -9.73 -33.88
CA ALA A 675 6.14 -10.79 -34.28
C ALA A 675 6.89 -11.37 -33.07
N ILE A 676 7.41 -12.58 -33.26
CA ILE A 676 8.35 -13.25 -32.35
C ILE A 676 9.62 -13.48 -33.16
N GLY A 677 10.61 -12.59 -33.02
CA GLY A 677 11.73 -12.52 -33.94
C GLY A 677 11.25 -12.32 -35.38
N SER A 678 11.68 -13.18 -36.30
CA SER A 678 11.30 -13.11 -37.72
C SER A 678 9.89 -13.62 -38.06
N LYS A 679 9.16 -14.24 -37.11
CA LYS A 679 7.81 -14.78 -37.37
C LYS A 679 6.73 -13.80 -36.94
N ILE A 680 6.02 -13.22 -37.90
CA ILE A 680 4.76 -12.50 -37.65
C ILE A 680 3.71 -13.48 -37.09
N ILE A 681 3.07 -13.12 -35.98
CA ILE A 681 2.01 -13.90 -35.31
C ILE A 681 0.63 -13.27 -35.47
N ALA A 682 0.54 -11.94 -35.53
CA ALA A 682 -0.70 -11.21 -35.78
C ALA A 682 -0.43 -10.00 -36.69
N ARG A 683 -1.44 -9.60 -37.48
CA ARG A 683 -1.37 -8.42 -38.34
C ARG A 683 -2.73 -7.76 -38.44
N GLU A 684 -2.74 -6.45 -38.26
CA GLU A 684 -3.85 -5.56 -38.60
C GLU A 684 -3.39 -4.49 -39.60
N THR A 685 -4.34 -3.80 -40.24
CA THR A 685 -4.03 -2.72 -41.18
C THR A 685 -5.05 -1.58 -41.07
N VAL A 686 -4.56 -0.37 -40.78
CA VAL A 686 -5.36 0.87 -40.83
C VAL A 686 -5.49 1.30 -42.29
N LYS A 687 -6.72 1.34 -42.80
CA LYS A 687 -7.01 1.70 -44.20
C LYS A 687 -6.73 3.18 -44.47
N ALA A 688 -6.10 3.46 -45.61
CA ALA A 688 -5.81 4.80 -46.09
C ALA A 688 -7.09 5.61 -46.38
N TYR A 689 -6.99 6.93 -46.23
CA TYR A 689 -7.93 7.88 -46.79
C TYR A 689 -7.84 7.89 -48.33
N ARG A 690 -8.73 7.14 -48.97
CA ARG A 690 -8.86 7.11 -50.44
C ARG A 690 -9.78 8.25 -50.91
N LYS A 691 -9.20 9.30 -51.48
CA LYS A 691 -9.95 10.33 -52.22
C LYS A 691 -10.61 9.69 -53.44
N ASN A 692 -11.92 9.88 -53.63
CA ASN A 692 -12.61 9.39 -54.83
C ASN A 692 -12.23 10.25 -56.05
N VAL A 693 -11.13 9.90 -56.73
CA VAL A 693 -10.65 10.60 -57.93
C VAL A 693 -11.66 10.52 -59.08
N LEU A 694 -12.38 9.39 -59.17
CA LEU A 694 -13.39 9.13 -60.21
C LEU A 694 -14.69 9.94 -60.02
N ALA A 695 -14.86 10.67 -58.90
CA ALA A 695 -16.07 11.47 -58.65
C ALA A 695 -16.28 12.61 -59.67
N LYS A 696 -15.26 12.99 -60.45
CA LYS A 696 -15.39 13.93 -61.59
C LYS A 696 -15.47 13.23 -62.95
N CYS A 697 -15.30 11.92 -63.02
CA CYS A 697 -15.17 11.14 -64.26
C CYS A 697 -16.48 10.50 -64.72
N VAL A 698 -17.63 11.09 -64.36
CA VAL A 698 -18.97 10.48 -64.53
C VAL A 698 -19.34 10.23 -66.00
N ASN A 699 -18.80 11.02 -66.93
CA ASN A 699 -19.20 11.04 -68.35
C ASN A 699 -18.09 10.62 -69.35
N PHE A 700 -17.02 9.95 -68.91
CA PHE A 700 -15.87 9.63 -69.79
C PHE A 700 -15.44 8.16 -69.76
N SER A 701 -14.84 7.72 -70.88
CA SER A 701 -14.42 6.34 -71.13
C SER A 701 -13.38 5.81 -70.13
N LEU A 702 -13.40 4.49 -69.91
CA LEU A 702 -12.47 3.72 -69.07
C LEU A 702 -10.98 4.06 -69.30
N THR A 703 -10.58 4.40 -70.53
CA THR A 703 -9.20 4.79 -70.88
C THR A 703 -8.69 6.02 -70.11
N MET A 704 -9.57 6.95 -69.73
CA MET A 704 -9.20 8.10 -68.89
C MET A 704 -8.97 7.71 -67.42
N ALA A 705 -9.58 6.62 -66.95
CA ALA A 705 -9.48 6.17 -65.56
C ALA A 705 -8.20 5.36 -65.27
N THR A 706 -7.58 4.77 -66.30
CA THR A 706 -6.43 3.84 -66.17
C THR A 706 -5.07 4.47 -66.53
N GLY A 707 -5.02 5.75 -66.87
CA GLY A 707 -3.76 6.49 -67.01
C GLY A 707 -2.96 6.22 -68.30
N SER A 708 -3.61 6.33 -69.46
CA SER A 708 -2.93 6.32 -70.77
C SER A 708 -3.43 7.46 -71.66
N PHE A 709 -2.49 8.33 -72.07
CA PHE A 709 -2.69 9.59 -72.79
C PHE A 709 -3.43 10.71 -72.03
N CYS A 710 -2.66 11.73 -71.65
CA CYS A 710 -3.17 13.06 -71.30
C CYS A 710 -2.30 14.09 -72.06
N PRO A 711 -2.79 14.65 -73.18
CA PRO A 711 -2.21 15.89 -73.71
C PRO A 711 -2.58 17.03 -72.75
N TYR A 712 -1.60 17.85 -72.38
CA TYR A 712 -1.84 19.05 -71.59
C TYR A 712 -2.66 20.09 -72.40
N PRO A 713 -3.43 20.97 -71.72
CA PRO A 713 -3.96 22.19 -72.32
C PRO A 713 -2.86 23.23 -72.62
#